data_AF-A0A8T2EFP1-F1
#
_entry.id   AF-A0A8T2EFP1-F1
#
_cell.length_a   1.000
_cell.length_b   1.000
_cell.length_c   1.000
_cell.angle_alpha   90.00
_cell.angle_beta   90.00
_cell.angle_gamma   90.00
#
_symmetry.space_group_name_H-M   'P 1'
#
loop_
_entity.id
_entity.type
_entity.pdbx_description
1 polymer ?
#
loop_
_entity_poly.entity_id
_entity_poly.type
_entity_poly.pdbx_seq_one_letter_code
_entity_poly.pdbx_strand_id
1 'polypeptide(L)'
;MEEYLNLMLKAREILVSESHEEVAMVIDHLFKRQDSEEYKTSRALYDICVSCNPGCLTLKLLKVYQSSSSGILRLRSISQLSETLTYLKNQIVFSKFSLDSLYEIKPLLILCLTMQETKESDIKILRKIVSFVTYNVVELHKDKWDELGDCILSLASSKEPVKAFHVFIDLPPVYKSFIGKFLDKILEEASNVFLYPYRVEDWSLALQTFVKMWIQLEKTGVTVELLMALMEIWISSVVNSVKKLVEMKKEQFLVRGLEDFESFFSGDMNLYHYTKDQFHFVLASMNEIEGVVGTETKEIVRKIKMLVTEPYDDLKNRREEFERGWYEILKDLSSLEVLKILASSELEDRSKEIAIRRLNVLLSDHTSKKVQIDISEMRQLQPLLISCLKEEGLSFNSMFKVLGEVVNHVAYEMLIYQEETWYELRDYIASSKTEFHRAVYIFQCLTMALIDDDFVIPVMENLFLEIITRLDPPRELLVDNSSWVLAFMGGFCLAIHLIETSSKAESVKEIAHKMIDSIRELMEREMEVGLVKRGFRDVESIVKKQLEWYTMGGHGGLNILPQKRWNVYNFDNREKVRKDEEAAAREEQIKREEARKRDAESRLEVLRNVRGLAPLKRASPEAEKGKDEAVVAADVVKSTAVVVESVESEEPKTGHINLFEGIRIFDPIEIKKNDKPADEEDQRRKKMRKEAAATARASAKDAAARAGDPDEEKYRLGYGVAGKGVKRPWYLEKRNDENDSVRGEDDDGGCGGYEAKKKKMSGKKSLKELREERLKRERVEKERERALFMKQSQRAGGFSRR
;
A
#
# COMPACT_ATOMS: atom_id res chain seq x y z
N MET A 1 -6.36 -27.38 -4.39
CA MET A 1 -5.12 -28.17 -4.18
C MET A 1 -4.81 -29.02 -5.40
N GLU A 2 -5.65 -29.98 -5.76
CA GLU A 2 -5.45 -30.87 -6.94
C GLU A 2 -5.16 -30.11 -8.24
N GLU A 3 -5.96 -29.08 -8.55
CA GLU A 3 -5.75 -28.16 -9.68
C GLU A 3 -4.38 -27.47 -9.69
N TYR A 4 -3.92 -26.96 -8.54
CA TYR A 4 -2.58 -26.37 -8.39
C TYR A 4 -1.46 -27.40 -8.55
N LEU A 5 -1.68 -28.64 -8.07
CA LEU A 5 -0.74 -29.74 -8.27
C LEU A 5 -0.61 -30.11 -9.76
N ASN A 6 -1.73 -30.14 -10.49
CA ASN A 6 -1.76 -30.38 -11.93
C ASN A 6 -1.07 -29.24 -12.71
N LEU A 7 -1.27 -27.98 -12.32
CA LEU A 7 -0.54 -26.85 -12.89
C LEU A 7 0.97 -26.91 -12.60
N MET A 8 1.40 -27.33 -11.39
CA MET A 8 2.82 -27.56 -11.09
C MET A 8 3.44 -28.70 -11.90
N LEU A 9 2.70 -29.78 -12.14
CA LEU A 9 3.17 -30.88 -12.99
C LEU A 9 3.33 -30.40 -14.44
N LYS A 10 2.33 -29.70 -14.99
CA LYS A 10 2.40 -29.14 -16.36
C LYS A 10 3.51 -28.08 -16.51
N ALA A 11 3.72 -27.23 -15.50
CA ALA A 11 4.83 -26.27 -15.50
C ALA A 11 6.20 -26.97 -15.58
N ARG A 12 6.39 -28.08 -14.83
CA ARG A 12 7.61 -28.90 -14.91
C ARG A 12 7.77 -29.59 -16.26
N GLU A 13 6.68 -30.13 -16.81
CA GLU A 13 6.65 -30.76 -18.14
C GLU A 13 7.07 -29.77 -19.25
N ILE A 14 6.50 -28.56 -19.26
CA ILE A 14 6.85 -27.48 -20.21
C ILE A 14 8.34 -27.07 -20.11
N LEU A 15 8.88 -27.03 -18.89
CA LEU A 15 10.29 -26.69 -18.66
C LEU A 15 11.23 -27.82 -19.09
N VAL A 16 10.90 -29.08 -18.79
CA VAL A 16 11.73 -30.28 -19.06
C VAL A 16 11.63 -30.80 -20.50
N SER A 17 10.52 -30.54 -21.19
CA SER A 17 10.33 -30.85 -22.62
C SER A 17 11.48 -30.30 -23.48
N GLU A 18 11.72 -30.84 -24.67
CA GLU A 18 12.65 -30.21 -25.63
C GLU A 18 11.97 -29.05 -26.39
N SER A 19 10.69 -29.19 -26.75
CA SER A 19 9.95 -28.16 -27.50
C SER A 19 9.78 -26.87 -26.69
N HIS A 20 9.79 -25.75 -27.41
CA HIS A 20 9.57 -24.40 -26.88
C HIS A 20 8.23 -23.79 -27.33
N GLU A 21 7.42 -24.54 -28.09
CA GLU A 21 6.13 -24.12 -28.63
C GLU A 21 5.09 -23.88 -27.54
N GLU A 22 5.04 -24.72 -26.50
CA GLU A 22 4.15 -24.51 -25.36
C GLU A 22 4.50 -23.24 -24.56
N VAL A 23 5.80 -22.93 -24.42
CA VAL A 23 6.25 -21.67 -23.81
C VAL A 23 5.86 -20.49 -24.70
N ALA A 24 6.00 -20.61 -26.02
CA ALA A 24 5.57 -19.58 -26.97
C ALA A 24 4.05 -19.32 -26.89
N MET A 25 3.22 -20.36 -26.80
CA MET A 25 1.77 -20.23 -26.62
C MET A 25 1.40 -19.58 -25.27
N VAL A 26 2.06 -19.99 -24.18
CA VAL A 26 1.88 -19.36 -22.86
C VAL A 26 2.23 -17.87 -22.93
N ILE A 27 3.38 -17.51 -23.53
CA ILE A 27 3.80 -16.12 -23.73
C ILE A 27 2.79 -15.35 -24.57
N ASP A 28 2.30 -15.88 -25.69
CA ASP A 28 1.34 -15.15 -26.53
C ASP A 28 0.03 -14.85 -25.77
N HIS A 29 -0.41 -15.79 -24.93
CA HIS A 29 -1.56 -15.64 -24.06
C HIS A 29 -1.37 -14.62 -22.93
N LEU A 30 -0.15 -14.35 -22.47
CA LEU A 30 0.11 -13.25 -21.51
C LEU A 30 -0.16 -11.87 -22.10
N PHE A 31 -0.21 -11.73 -23.43
CA PHE A 31 -0.54 -10.48 -24.13
C PHE A 31 -1.99 -10.45 -24.66
N LYS A 32 -2.84 -11.41 -24.27
CA LYS A 32 -4.30 -11.34 -24.43
C LYS A 32 -4.91 -10.47 -23.31
N ARG A 33 -6.22 -10.20 -23.38
CA ARG A 33 -6.93 -9.39 -22.38
C ARG A 33 -6.97 -10.13 -21.03
N GLN A 34 -6.83 -9.39 -19.93
CA GLN A 34 -6.72 -9.94 -18.56
C GLN A 34 -8.00 -10.64 -18.06
N ASP A 35 -9.14 -10.34 -18.66
CA ASP A 35 -10.44 -10.95 -18.39
C ASP A 35 -10.59 -12.35 -19.03
N SER A 36 -9.73 -12.73 -19.99
CA SER A 36 -9.83 -14.04 -20.65
C SER A 36 -9.28 -15.19 -19.80
N GLU A 37 -9.94 -16.35 -19.90
CA GLU A 37 -9.46 -17.58 -19.23
C GLU A 37 -8.10 -18.05 -19.77
N GLU A 38 -7.81 -17.72 -21.03
CA GLU A 38 -6.51 -17.99 -21.66
C GLU A 38 -5.38 -17.20 -20.98
N TYR A 39 -5.61 -15.91 -20.68
CA TYR A 39 -4.67 -15.09 -19.92
C TYR A 39 -4.52 -15.63 -18.50
N LYS A 40 -5.63 -15.86 -17.78
CA LYS A 40 -5.61 -16.30 -16.37
C LYS A 40 -4.87 -17.63 -16.21
N THR A 41 -5.17 -18.60 -17.07
CA THR A 41 -4.54 -19.92 -17.07
C THR A 41 -3.05 -19.82 -17.40
N SER A 42 -2.70 -19.08 -18.46
CA SER A 42 -1.29 -18.92 -18.86
C SER A 42 -0.48 -18.10 -17.86
N ARG A 43 -1.08 -17.11 -17.18
CA ARG A 43 -0.44 -16.32 -16.12
C ARG A 43 -0.15 -17.19 -14.89
N ALA A 44 -1.15 -17.92 -14.40
CA ALA A 44 -0.97 -18.85 -13.28
C ALA A 44 0.11 -19.92 -13.60
N LEU A 45 0.10 -20.46 -14.83
CA LEU A 45 1.09 -21.43 -15.29
C LEU A 45 2.50 -20.80 -15.40
N TYR A 46 2.61 -19.57 -15.91
CA TYR A 46 3.87 -18.83 -16.01
C TYR A 46 4.46 -18.49 -14.63
N ASP A 47 3.66 -17.96 -13.70
CA ASP A 47 4.10 -17.64 -12.34
C ASP A 47 4.58 -18.91 -11.60
N ILE A 48 3.94 -20.06 -11.85
CA ILE A 48 4.42 -21.36 -11.37
C ILE A 48 5.76 -21.75 -12.03
N CYS A 49 5.93 -21.57 -13.35
CA CYS A 49 7.22 -21.80 -14.02
C CYS A 49 8.36 -20.95 -13.42
N VAL A 50 8.09 -19.66 -13.15
CA VAL A 50 9.05 -18.75 -12.48
C VAL A 50 9.45 -19.28 -11.10
N SER A 51 8.48 -19.78 -10.32
CA SER A 51 8.73 -20.34 -8.99
C SER A 51 9.44 -21.72 -9.01
N CYS A 52 9.28 -22.49 -10.08
CA CYS A 52 9.83 -23.86 -10.18
C CYS A 52 11.30 -23.89 -10.60
N ASN A 53 11.67 -23.19 -11.69
CA ASN A 53 13.05 -23.08 -12.15
C ASN A 53 13.23 -21.87 -13.09
N PRO A 54 13.62 -20.70 -12.57
CA PRO A 54 13.77 -19.49 -13.39
C PRO A 54 14.95 -19.56 -14.37
N GLY A 55 15.97 -20.39 -14.11
CA GLY A 55 17.07 -20.64 -15.05
C GLY A 55 16.60 -21.40 -16.28
N CYS A 56 15.85 -22.48 -16.08
CA CYS A 56 15.24 -23.25 -17.17
C CYS A 56 14.20 -22.41 -17.95
N LEU A 57 13.41 -21.58 -17.27
CA LEU A 57 12.50 -20.64 -17.93
C LEU A 57 13.25 -19.61 -18.78
N THR A 58 14.37 -19.06 -18.27
CA THR A 58 15.26 -18.17 -19.03
C THR A 58 15.78 -18.85 -20.29
N LEU A 59 16.26 -20.09 -20.16
CA LEU A 59 16.72 -20.92 -21.28
C LEU A 59 15.64 -21.08 -22.36
N LYS A 60 14.40 -21.39 -21.96
CA LYS A 60 13.25 -21.53 -22.86
C LYS A 60 12.92 -20.24 -23.59
N LEU A 61 12.88 -19.10 -22.89
CA LEU A 61 12.52 -17.81 -23.47
C LEU A 61 13.58 -17.29 -24.45
N LEU A 62 14.87 -17.57 -24.19
CA LEU A 62 15.94 -17.32 -25.16
C LEU A 62 15.85 -18.24 -26.39
N LYS A 63 15.52 -19.53 -26.21
CA LYS A 63 15.25 -20.45 -27.34
C LYS A 63 14.07 -19.97 -28.20
N VAL A 64 12.97 -19.49 -27.59
CA VAL A 64 11.84 -18.85 -28.33
C VAL A 64 12.28 -17.59 -29.09
N TYR A 65 13.17 -16.76 -28.52
CA TYR A 65 13.71 -15.60 -29.23
C TYR A 65 14.55 -16.00 -30.45
N GLN A 66 15.35 -17.06 -30.32
CA GLN A 66 16.22 -17.54 -31.39
C GLN A 66 15.46 -18.21 -32.54
N SER A 67 14.39 -18.98 -32.25
CA SER A 67 13.66 -19.77 -33.25
C SER A 67 12.48 -19.04 -33.90
N SER A 68 11.90 -18.04 -33.24
CA SER A 68 10.65 -17.40 -33.70
C SER A 68 10.85 -16.52 -34.93
N SER A 69 10.29 -16.95 -36.06
CA SER A 69 10.14 -16.11 -37.25
C SER A 69 9.32 -14.83 -36.97
N SER A 70 8.31 -14.91 -36.08
CA SER A 70 7.52 -13.76 -35.66
C SER A 70 8.35 -12.80 -34.80
N GLY A 71 8.59 -11.60 -35.32
CA GLY A 71 9.24 -10.50 -34.58
C GLY A 71 8.44 -10.01 -33.36
N ILE A 72 7.11 -10.20 -33.36
CA ILE A 72 6.26 -9.86 -32.22
C ILE A 72 6.48 -10.87 -31.08
N LEU A 73 6.48 -12.17 -31.39
CA LEU A 73 6.74 -13.22 -30.39
C LEU A 73 8.18 -13.17 -29.86
N ARG A 74 9.16 -12.85 -30.72
CA ARG A 74 10.53 -12.52 -30.30
C ARG A 74 10.53 -11.43 -29.21
N LEU A 75 9.96 -10.26 -29.52
CA LEU A 75 9.91 -9.13 -28.59
C LEU A 75 9.15 -9.48 -27.29
N ARG A 76 8.00 -10.17 -27.39
CA ARG A 76 7.22 -10.64 -26.23
C ARG A 76 8.04 -11.53 -25.30
N SER A 77 8.79 -12.49 -25.85
CA SER A 77 9.61 -13.42 -25.07
C SER A 77 10.70 -12.70 -24.26
N ILE A 78 11.50 -11.84 -24.90
CA ILE A 78 12.58 -11.11 -24.20
C ILE A 78 12.04 -10.04 -23.24
N SER A 79 10.89 -9.44 -23.54
CA SER A 79 10.24 -8.48 -22.65
C SER A 79 9.78 -9.16 -21.36
N GLN A 80 9.05 -10.28 -21.48
CA GLN A 80 8.57 -11.03 -20.31
C GLN A 80 9.74 -11.61 -19.50
N LEU A 81 10.80 -12.06 -20.18
CA LEU A 81 12.04 -12.47 -19.51
C LEU A 81 12.67 -11.31 -18.73
N SER A 82 12.87 -10.14 -19.34
CA SER A 82 13.48 -8.98 -18.67
C SER A 82 12.65 -8.49 -17.48
N GLU A 83 11.32 -8.51 -17.55
CA GLU A 83 10.44 -8.23 -16.41
C GLU A 83 10.66 -9.26 -15.29
N THR A 84 10.68 -10.54 -15.63
CA THR A 84 10.87 -11.67 -14.70
C THR A 84 12.23 -11.60 -13.99
N LEU A 85 13.32 -11.32 -14.73
CA LEU A 85 14.66 -11.15 -14.13
C LEU A 85 14.74 -9.90 -13.24
N THR A 86 14.01 -8.83 -13.57
CA THR A 86 13.92 -7.63 -12.73
C THR A 86 13.19 -7.92 -11.41
N TYR A 87 12.08 -8.67 -11.48
CA TYR A 87 11.36 -9.17 -10.29
C TYR A 87 12.25 -10.06 -9.42
N LEU A 88 12.98 -11.00 -10.02
CA LEU A 88 13.91 -11.89 -9.31
C LEU A 88 15.13 -11.15 -8.72
N LYS A 89 15.63 -10.08 -9.37
CA LYS A 89 16.70 -9.22 -8.82
C LYS A 89 16.27 -8.54 -7.51
N ASN A 90 15.01 -8.15 -7.43
CA ASN A 90 14.44 -7.49 -6.25
C ASN A 90 14.02 -8.49 -5.14
N GLN A 91 13.98 -9.79 -5.44
CA GLN A 91 13.67 -10.87 -4.50
C GLN A 91 14.96 -11.39 -3.83
N ILE A 92 15.21 -10.95 -2.59
CA ILE A 92 16.41 -11.30 -1.78
C ILE A 92 16.67 -12.83 -1.71
N VAL A 93 15.63 -13.65 -1.84
CA VAL A 93 15.69 -15.12 -1.67
C VAL A 93 15.95 -15.89 -2.98
N PHE A 94 15.67 -15.31 -4.16
CA PHE A 94 15.59 -16.05 -5.44
C PHE A 94 16.54 -15.55 -6.55
N SER A 95 17.48 -14.66 -6.22
CA SER A 95 18.33 -13.98 -7.21
C SER A 95 19.45 -14.82 -7.84
N LYS A 96 19.77 -16.00 -7.28
CA LYS A 96 20.91 -16.85 -7.69
C LYS A 96 20.48 -18.05 -8.54
N PHE A 97 20.88 -18.07 -9.80
CA PHE A 97 20.71 -19.21 -10.72
C PHE A 97 21.70 -20.36 -10.39
N SER A 98 21.35 -21.58 -10.81
CA SER A 98 22.30 -22.73 -10.75
C SER A 98 23.46 -22.54 -11.74
N LEU A 99 24.62 -23.15 -11.45
CA LEU A 99 25.75 -23.13 -12.39
C LEU A 99 25.40 -23.84 -13.71
N ASP A 100 24.70 -24.97 -13.63
CA ASP A 100 24.31 -25.76 -14.80
C ASP A 100 23.41 -24.94 -15.75
N SER A 101 22.42 -24.24 -15.21
CA SER A 101 21.58 -23.31 -15.98
C SER A 101 22.41 -22.16 -16.58
N LEU A 102 23.41 -21.64 -15.88
CA LEU A 102 24.27 -20.58 -16.41
C LEU A 102 25.17 -21.10 -17.54
N TYR A 103 25.70 -22.32 -17.46
CA TYR A 103 26.49 -22.91 -18.55
C TYR A 103 25.68 -23.08 -19.84
N GLU A 104 24.38 -23.39 -19.76
CA GLU A 104 23.51 -23.41 -20.95
C GLU A 104 23.05 -22.00 -21.41
N ILE A 105 22.82 -21.06 -20.49
CA ILE A 105 22.37 -19.69 -20.82
C ILE A 105 23.50 -18.87 -21.46
N LYS A 106 24.74 -18.97 -20.97
CA LYS A 106 25.92 -18.22 -21.48
C LYS A 106 26.03 -18.26 -23.02
N PRO A 107 26.12 -19.42 -23.69
CA PRO A 107 26.28 -19.49 -25.14
C PRO A 107 25.02 -19.07 -25.90
N LEU A 108 23.82 -19.40 -25.42
CA LEU A 108 22.57 -18.99 -26.08
C LEU A 108 22.39 -17.48 -26.07
N LEU A 109 22.74 -16.79 -24.98
CA LEU A 109 22.64 -15.33 -24.93
C LEU A 109 23.63 -14.66 -25.90
N ILE A 110 24.85 -15.19 -26.03
CA ILE A 110 25.82 -14.75 -27.06
C ILE A 110 25.26 -14.96 -28.48
N LEU A 111 24.60 -16.08 -28.75
CA LEU A 111 23.92 -16.31 -30.02
C LEU A 111 22.78 -15.30 -30.25
N CYS A 112 21.95 -15.00 -29.24
CA CYS A 112 20.91 -13.98 -29.35
C CYS A 112 21.47 -12.56 -29.62
N LEU A 113 22.63 -12.20 -29.04
CA LEU A 113 23.29 -10.92 -29.28
C LEU A 113 23.89 -10.79 -30.68
N THR A 114 24.29 -11.90 -31.30
CA THR A 114 24.99 -11.93 -32.60
C THR A 114 24.07 -12.20 -33.80
N MET A 115 22.77 -12.36 -33.59
CA MET A 115 21.76 -12.48 -34.65
C MET A 115 21.73 -11.23 -35.54
N GLN A 116 21.84 -11.39 -36.86
CA GLN A 116 21.91 -10.25 -37.80
C GLN A 116 20.63 -9.39 -37.81
N GLU A 117 19.46 -9.97 -37.51
CA GLU A 117 18.17 -9.26 -37.48
C GLU A 117 17.87 -8.49 -36.17
N THR A 118 18.79 -8.45 -35.19
CA THR A 118 18.49 -7.80 -33.88
C THR A 118 18.21 -6.31 -34.05
N LYS A 119 16.99 -5.90 -33.68
CA LYS A 119 16.56 -4.50 -33.64
C LYS A 119 17.17 -3.74 -32.44
N GLU A 120 17.19 -2.41 -32.54
CA GLU A 120 17.60 -1.54 -31.43
C GLU A 120 16.68 -1.69 -30.19
N SER A 121 15.40 -2.02 -30.39
CA SER A 121 14.48 -2.40 -29.31
C SER A 121 14.95 -3.65 -28.54
N ASP A 122 15.43 -4.64 -29.28
CA ASP A 122 15.73 -5.96 -28.76
C ASP A 122 17.06 -5.93 -28.00
N ILE A 123 18.08 -5.25 -28.53
CA ILE A 123 19.38 -5.09 -27.85
C ILE A 123 19.24 -4.29 -26.54
N LYS A 124 18.32 -3.30 -26.48
CA LYS A 124 17.98 -2.54 -25.27
C LYS A 124 17.27 -3.38 -24.19
N ILE A 125 16.72 -4.54 -24.53
CA ILE A 125 16.15 -5.52 -23.59
C ILE A 125 17.18 -6.61 -23.27
N LEU A 126 17.86 -7.15 -24.29
CA LEU A 126 18.91 -8.16 -24.14
C LEU A 126 20.04 -7.67 -23.22
N ARG A 127 20.45 -6.38 -23.28
CA ARG A 127 21.47 -5.85 -22.35
C ARG A 127 21.11 -5.97 -20.87
N LYS A 128 19.82 -5.89 -20.51
CA LYS A 128 19.34 -6.07 -19.13
C LYS A 128 19.41 -7.53 -18.70
N ILE A 129 19.11 -8.44 -19.63
CA ILE A 129 19.26 -9.89 -19.45
C ILE A 129 20.75 -10.24 -19.28
N VAL A 130 21.63 -9.69 -20.13
CA VAL A 130 23.09 -9.83 -20.02
C VAL A 130 23.58 -9.31 -18.67
N SER A 131 23.16 -8.12 -18.24
CA SER A 131 23.51 -7.55 -16.93
C SER A 131 23.16 -8.50 -15.77
N PHE A 132 21.94 -9.05 -15.75
CA PHE A 132 21.49 -9.99 -14.72
C PHE A 132 22.29 -11.31 -14.72
N VAL A 133 22.56 -11.88 -15.90
CA VAL A 133 23.34 -13.12 -16.03
C VAL A 133 24.81 -12.88 -15.68
N THR A 134 25.40 -11.76 -16.08
CA THR A 134 26.78 -11.37 -15.72
C THR A 134 26.90 -11.15 -14.21
N TYR A 135 25.92 -10.52 -13.56
CA TYR A 135 25.90 -10.39 -12.10
C TYR A 135 25.82 -11.77 -11.41
N ASN A 136 25.02 -12.70 -11.95
CA ASN A 136 24.97 -14.07 -11.45
C ASN A 136 26.33 -14.78 -11.56
N VAL A 137 26.99 -14.70 -12.72
CA VAL A 137 28.29 -15.35 -12.96
C VAL A 137 29.41 -14.69 -12.13
N VAL A 138 29.62 -13.38 -12.31
CA VAL A 138 30.79 -12.65 -11.80
C VAL A 138 30.64 -12.29 -10.32
N GLU A 139 29.45 -11.94 -9.84
CA GLU A 139 29.25 -11.53 -8.45
C GLU A 139 28.72 -12.65 -7.54
N LEU A 140 27.69 -13.39 -7.96
CA LEU A 140 27.08 -14.43 -7.11
C LEU A 140 27.82 -15.77 -7.11
N HIS A 141 28.52 -16.11 -8.20
CA HIS A 141 29.33 -17.34 -8.31
C HIS A 141 30.85 -17.09 -8.33
N LYS A 142 31.31 -15.85 -8.53
CA LYS A 142 32.73 -15.47 -8.67
C LYS A 142 33.45 -16.21 -9.81
N ASP A 143 32.70 -16.54 -10.84
CA ASP A 143 33.14 -17.20 -12.08
C ASP A 143 33.44 -16.15 -13.19
N LYS A 144 34.07 -16.59 -14.27
CA LYS A 144 34.37 -15.76 -15.45
C LYS A 144 33.38 -15.97 -16.59
N TRP A 145 33.42 -15.03 -17.53
CA TRP A 145 32.67 -15.09 -18.79
C TRP A 145 33.50 -14.38 -19.87
N ASP A 146 34.69 -14.91 -20.11
CA ASP A 146 35.65 -14.35 -21.07
C ASP A 146 35.04 -14.31 -22.48
N GLU A 147 34.13 -15.24 -22.81
CA GLU A 147 33.42 -15.37 -24.09
C GLU A 147 32.46 -14.19 -24.37
N LEU A 148 31.89 -13.57 -23.32
CA LEU A 148 31.09 -12.35 -23.48
C LEU A 148 31.98 -11.15 -23.85
N GLY A 149 33.23 -11.12 -23.39
CA GLY A 149 34.21 -10.12 -23.82
C GLY A 149 34.58 -10.26 -25.29
N ASP A 150 34.73 -11.49 -25.78
CA ASP A 150 34.95 -11.78 -27.20
C ASP A 150 33.71 -11.42 -28.05
N CYS A 151 32.50 -11.66 -27.53
CA CYS A 151 31.26 -11.22 -28.15
C CYS A 151 31.18 -9.68 -28.26
N ILE A 152 31.56 -8.95 -27.21
CA ILE A 152 31.56 -7.47 -27.21
C ILE A 152 32.59 -6.94 -28.23
N LEU A 153 33.80 -7.53 -28.28
CA LEU A 153 34.80 -7.22 -29.31
C LEU A 153 34.26 -7.47 -30.74
N SER A 154 33.58 -8.59 -30.96
CA SER A 154 32.99 -8.93 -32.26
C SER A 154 31.85 -8.00 -32.66
N LEU A 155 31.07 -7.48 -31.70
CA LEU A 155 30.03 -6.47 -31.94
C LEU A 155 30.65 -5.10 -32.24
N ALA A 156 31.70 -4.71 -31.52
CA ALA A 156 32.43 -3.46 -31.74
C ALA A 156 33.22 -3.46 -33.06
N SER A 157 33.55 -4.65 -33.58
CA SER A 157 34.18 -4.85 -34.90
C SER A 157 33.17 -5.10 -36.03
N SER A 158 31.86 -4.97 -35.76
CA SER A 158 30.80 -5.21 -36.73
C SER A 158 30.42 -3.95 -37.51
N LYS A 159 29.43 -4.07 -38.42
CA LYS A 159 28.85 -2.91 -39.13
C LYS A 159 28.08 -1.95 -38.20
N GLU A 160 27.76 -2.36 -36.99
CA GLU A 160 26.91 -1.61 -36.05
C GLU A 160 27.55 -1.58 -34.64
N PRO A 161 28.70 -0.90 -34.46
CA PRO A 161 29.47 -0.91 -33.20
C PRO A 161 28.67 -0.42 -31.99
N VAL A 162 27.63 0.40 -32.22
CA VAL A 162 26.64 0.85 -31.23
C VAL A 162 25.98 -0.32 -30.47
N LYS A 163 25.89 -1.53 -31.07
CA LYS A 163 25.43 -2.74 -30.38
C LYS A 163 26.35 -3.16 -29.23
N ALA A 164 27.67 -2.98 -29.35
CA ALA A 164 28.62 -3.26 -28.27
C ALA A 164 28.44 -2.26 -27.11
N PHE A 165 28.24 -0.98 -27.40
CA PHE A 165 27.94 0.05 -26.41
C PHE A 165 26.68 -0.29 -25.62
N HIS A 166 25.62 -0.71 -26.32
CA HIS A 166 24.39 -1.19 -25.68
C HIS A 166 24.61 -2.42 -24.80
N VAL A 167 25.47 -3.37 -25.15
CA VAL A 167 25.74 -4.54 -24.28
C VAL A 167 26.60 -4.14 -23.06
N PHE A 168 27.59 -3.28 -23.24
CA PHE A 168 28.57 -2.91 -22.21
C PHE A 168 27.99 -2.02 -21.10
N ILE A 169 27.14 -1.06 -21.45
CA ILE A 169 26.69 0.00 -20.54
C ILE A 169 25.98 -0.51 -19.27
N ASP A 170 25.07 -1.47 -19.40
CA ASP A 170 24.28 -2.00 -18.27
C ASP A 170 25.07 -3.02 -17.42
N LEU A 171 26.32 -3.36 -17.77
CA LEU A 171 27.09 -4.40 -17.07
C LEU A 171 27.38 -4.03 -15.59
N PRO A 172 27.41 -5.04 -14.69
CA PRO A 172 27.99 -4.86 -13.36
C PRO A 172 29.52 -4.65 -13.42
N PRO A 173 30.18 -4.34 -12.29
CA PRO A 173 31.64 -4.40 -12.18
C PRO A 173 32.22 -5.72 -12.75
N VAL A 174 33.19 -5.60 -13.64
CA VAL A 174 33.88 -6.74 -14.28
C VAL A 174 35.40 -6.65 -14.11
N TYR A 175 36.07 -7.79 -14.27
CA TYR A 175 37.52 -7.93 -14.00
C TYR A 175 38.38 -7.35 -15.13
N LYS A 176 39.58 -6.85 -14.78
CA LYS A 176 40.50 -6.13 -15.68
C LYS A 176 40.70 -6.78 -17.06
N SER A 177 40.91 -8.10 -17.10
CA SER A 177 41.18 -8.82 -18.34
C SER A 177 39.95 -9.01 -19.24
N PHE A 178 38.73 -8.83 -18.72
CA PHE A 178 37.51 -8.78 -19.55
C PHE A 178 37.49 -7.49 -20.37
N ILE A 179 37.68 -6.35 -19.70
CA ILE A 179 37.65 -5.01 -20.31
C ILE A 179 38.77 -4.88 -21.35
N GLY A 180 39.98 -5.35 -21.02
CA GLY A 180 41.14 -5.32 -21.89
C GLY A 180 41.01 -6.07 -23.22
N LYS A 181 39.98 -6.92 -23.41
CA LYS A 181 39.70 -7.57 -24.70
C LYS A 181 39.16 -6.61 -25.76
N PHE A 182 38.37 -5.62 -25.34
CA PHE A 182 37.60 -4.75 -26.25
C PHE A 182 37.79 -3.26 -26.00
N LEU A 183 38.58 -2.87 -24.98
CA LEU A 183 38.84 -1.48 -24.60
C LEU A 183 39.17 -0.62 -25.83
N ASP A 184 40.31 -0.85 -26.47
CA ASP A 184 40.81 -0.03 -27.57
C ASP A 184 39.79 0.11 -28.72
N LYS A 185 39.08 -0.98 -29.05
CA LYS A 185 38.06 -0.98 -30.12
C LYS A 185 36.79 -0.20 -29.74
N ILE A 186 36.35 -0.25 -28.47
CA ILE A 186 35.24 0.59 -28.00
C ILE A 186 35.66 2.06 -27.95
N LEU A 187 36.88 2.37 -27.48
CA LEU A 187 37.38 3.75 -27.46
C LEU A 187 37.49 4.33 -28.89
N GLU A 188 38.00 3.55 -29.85
CA GLU A 188 38.07 3.92 -31.27
C GLU A 188 36.69 4.26 -31.84
N GLU A 189 35.73 3.34 -31.73
CA GLU A 189 34.40 3.54 -32.33
C GLU A 189 33.58 4.63 -31.63
N ALA A 190 33.73 4.79 -30.32
CA ALA A 190 33.06 5.86 -29.60
C ALA A 190 33.68 7.23 -29.96
N SER A 191 35.00 7.29 -30.22
CA SER A 191 35.64 8.46 -30.85
C SER A 191 35.17 8.69 -32.29
N ASN A 192 34.90 7.65 -33.09
CA ASN A 192 34.31 7.81 -34.42
C ASN A 192 32.92 8.47 -34.36
N VAL A 193 32.07 8.08 -33.40
CA VAL A 193 30.76 8.72 -33.15
C VAL A 193 30.93 10.20 -32.74
N PHE A 194 31.94 10.50 -31.91
CA PHE A 194 32.25 11.88 -31.51
C PHE A 194 32.82 12.74 -32.65
N LEU A 195 33.56 12.15 -33.58
CA LEU A 195 34.03 12.84 -34.79
C LEU A 195 32.89 13.12 -35.77
N TYR A 196 31.88 12.25 -35.86
CA TYR A 196 30.77 12.35 -36.81
C TYR A 196 29.38 12.25 -36.14
N PRO A 197 28.99 13.21 -35.27
CA PRO A 197 27.74 13.15 -34.50
C PRO A 197 26.50 13.32 -35.39
N TYR A 198 25.88 12.20 -35.74
CA TYR A 198 24.69 12.11 -36.59
C TYR A 198 23.39 12.00 -35.77
N ARG A 199 23.29 10.99 -34.90
CA ARG A 199 22.17 10.76 -33.98
C ARG A 199 22.49 11.20 -32.56
N VAL A 200 21.50 11.72 -31.84
CA VAL A 200 21.60 12.07 -30.41
C VAL A 200 21.79 10.81 -29.59
N GLU A 201 21.04 9.75 -29.90
CA GLU A 201 21.03 8.50 -29.14
C GLU A 201 22.41 7.82 -29.18
N ASP A 202 23.01 7.73 -30.37
CA ASP A 202 24.33 7.11 -30.56
C ASP A 202 25.44 7.93 -29.86
N TRP A 203 25.36 9.28 -29.94
CA TRP A 203 26.32 10.18 -29.30
C TRP A 203 26.24 10.13 -27.76
N SER A 204 25.03 10.15 -27.20
CA SER A 204 24.85 10.00 -25.76
C SER A 204 25.28 8.60 -25.30
N LEU A 205 24.94 7.54 -26.03
CA LEU A 205 25.36 6.19 -25.70
C LEU A 205 26.90 6.03 -25.73
N ALA A 206 27.59 6.68 -26.67
CA ALA A 206 29.05 6.74 -26.69
C ALA A 206 29.61 7.43 -25.43
N LEU A 207 29.04 8.58 -25.03
CA LEU A 207 29.41 9.30 -23.80
C LEU A 207 29.18 8.45 -22.55
N GLN A 208 28.00 7.85 -22.41
CA GLN A 208 27.64 6.93 -21.33
C GLN A 208 28.61 5.73 -21.27
N THR A 209 28.96 5.17 -22.42
CA THR A 209 29.89 4.02 -22.56
C THR A 209 31.30 4.36 -22.10
N PHE A 210 31.85 5.51 -22.51
CA PHE A 210 33.17 5.96 -22.05
C PHE A 210 33.20 6.21 -20.54
N VAL A 211 32.20 6.89 -19.98
CA VAL A 211 32.14 7.17 -18.53
C VAL A 211 32.02 5.87 -17.74
N LYS A 212 31.16 4.93 -18.18
CA LYS A 212 31.07 3.58 -17.61
C LYS A 212 32.41 2.83 -17.73
N MET A 213 33.12 2.96 -18.86
CA MET A 213 34.43 2.34 -19.10
C MET A 213 35.47 2.82 -18.08
N TRP A 214 35.53 4.13 -17.83
CA TRP A 214 36.42 4.70 -16.81
C TRP A 214 36.14 4.14 -15.41
N ILE A 215 34.87 4.21 -15.00
CA ILE A 215 34.37 3.77 -13.69
C ILE A 215 34.63 2.27 -13.47
N GLN A 216 34.52 1.46 -14.52
CA GLN A 216 34.91 0.05 -14.51
C GLN A 216 36.44 -0.11 -14.33
N LEU A 217 37.25 0.57 -15.13
CA LEU A 217 38.72 0.45 -15.11
C LEU A 217 39.31 0.83 -13.74
N GLU A 218 38.83 1.90 -13.11
CA GLU A 218 39.27 2.31 -11.76
C GLU A 218 39.04 1.19 -10.73
N LYS A 219 37.84 0.60 -10.68
CA LYS A 219 37.52 -0.52 -9.76
C LYS A 219 38.41 -1.75 -9.98
N THR A 220 39.10 -1.86 -11.12
CA THR A 220 40.02 -2.98 -11.41
C THR A 220 41.50 -2.73 -11.11
N GLY A 221 41.86 -1.59 -10.49
CA GLY A 221 43.24 -1.32 -10.09
C GLY A 221 44.19 -1.16 -11.29
N VAL A 222 43.77 -0.38 -12.28
CA VAL A 222 44.62 0.03 -13.40
C VAL A 222 45.67 1.03 -12.92
N THR A 223 46.85 1.02 -13.54
CA THR A 223 47.93 1.98 -13.26
C THR A 223 47.47 3.41 -13.53
N VAL A 224 47.68 4.31 -12.57
CA VAL A 224 47.25 5.72 -12.63
C VAL A 224 47.74 6.41 -13.91
N GLU A 225 48.94 6.09 -14.39
CA GLU A 225 49.50 6.62 -15.64
C GLU A 225 48.65 6.28 -16.88
N LEU A 226 48.19 5.02 -17.00
CA LEU A 226 47.34 4.59 -18.11
C LEU A 226 45.96 5.23 -18.03
N LEU A 227 45.42 5.34 -16.80
CA LEU A 227 44.18 6.07 -16.55
C LEU A 227 44.34 7.54 -17.00
N MET A 228 45.33 8.28 -16.49
CA MET A 228 45.53 9.70 -16.86
C MET A 228 45.67 9.91 -18.38
N ALA A 229 46.40 9.05 -19.09
CA ALA A 229 46.52 9.12 -20.54
C ALA A 229 45.19 8.86 -21.28
N LEU A 230 44.42 7.86 -20.83
CA LEU A 230 43.08 7.58 -21.38
C LEU A 230 42.09 8.73 -21.09
N MET A 231 42.19 9.38 -19.93
CA MET A 231 41.37 10.55 -19.59
C MET A 231 41.68 11.74 -20.50
N GLU A 232 42.95 12.04 -20.77
CA GLU A 232 43.34 13.16 -21.65
C GLU A 232 42.83 12.96 -23.09
N ILE A 233 43.01 11.75 -23.64
CA ILE A 233 42.48 11.36 -24.96
C ILE A 233 40.95 11.48 -25.00
N TRP A 234 40.27 11.04 -23.95
CA TRP A 234 38.81 11.05 -23.88
C TRP A 234 38.23 12.46 -23.71
N ILE A 235 38.74 13.26 -22.76
CA ILE A 235 38.32 14.66 -22.55
C ILE A 235 38.51 15.42 -23.86
N SER A 236 39.66 15.29 -24.52
CA SER A 236 39.92 15.91 -25.82
C SER A 236 38.87 15.49 -26.87
N SER A 237 38.55 14.20 -26.96
CA SER A 237 37.57 13.67 -27.92
C SER A 237 36.15 14.21 -27.67
N VAL A 238 35.68 14.21 -26.42
CA VAL A 238 34.37 14.76 -26.04
C VAL A 238 34.31 16.27 -26.27
N VAL A 239 35.28 17.01 -25.73
CA VAL A 239 35.32 18.47 -25.80
C VAL A 239 35.38 18.96 -27.24
N ASN A 240 36.13 18.28 -28.12
CA ASN A 240 36.17 18.64 -29.54
C ASN A 240 34.87 18.26 -30.29
N SER A 241 34.18 17.19 -29.89
CA SER A 241 32.82 16.88 -30.36
C SER A 241 31.81 17.97 -29.95
N VAL A 242 31.88 18.42 -28.70
CA VAL A 242 31.04 19.49 -28.14
C VAL A 242 31.30 20.82 -28.85
N LYS A 243 32.58 21.22 -29.04
CA LYS A 243 32.95 22.41 -29.83
C LYS A 243 32.31 22.37 -31.23
N LYS A 244 32.47 21.26 -31.94
CA LYS A 244 31.90 21.05 -33.28
C LYS A 244 30.38 21.12 -33.31
N LEU A 245 29.70 20.62 -32.27
CA LEU A 245 28.23 20.70 -32.14
C LEU A 245 27.74 22.14 -31.84
N VAL A 246 28.50 22.91 -31.03
CA VAL A 246 28.24 24.33 -30.79
C VAL A 246 28.47 25.17 -32.06
N GLU A 247 29.56 24.92 -32.79
CA GLU A 247 29.85 25.54 -34.10
C GLU A 247 28.75 25.26 -35.14
N MET A 248 28.22 24.04 -35.15
CA MET A 248 27.05 23.64 -35.96
C MET A 248 25.70 24.18 -35.44
N LYS A 249 25.69 24.97 -34.36
CA LYS A 249 24.49 25.51 -33.68
C LYS A 249 23.49 24.44 -33.24
N LYS A 250 23.95 23.24 -32.93
CA LYS A 250 23.13 22.11 -32.47
C LYS A 250 23.00 22.08 -30.94
N GLU A 251 22.68 23.19 -30.29
CA GLU A 251 22.58 23.23 -28.80
C GLU A 251 21.54 22.24 -28.27
N GLN A 252 20.35 22.16 -28.87
CA GLN A 252 19.30 21.19 -28.50
C GLN A 252 19.72 19.71 -28.69
N PHE A 253 20.72 19.41 -29.54
CA PHE A 253 21.32 18.06 -29.64
C PHE A 253 22.19 17.75 -28.41
N LEU A 254 22.97 18.75 -27.95
CA LEU A 254 23.82 18.64 -26.76
C LEU A 254 22.98 18.55 -25.49
N VAL A 255 21.96 19.39 -25.33
CA VAL A 255 21.04 19.36 -24.18
C VAL A 255 20.43 17.97 -24.03
N ARG A 256 19.74 17.47 -25.06
CA ARG A 256 19.10 16.15 -25.03
C ARG A 256 20.10 15.01 -24.85
N GLY A 257 21.27 15.09 -25.49
CA GLY A 257 22.34 14.10 -25.33
C GLY A 257 22.92 14.05 -23.91
N LEU A 258 22.91 15.18 -23.19
CA LEU A 258 23.31 15.27 -21.79
C LEU A 258 22.18 14.91 -20.80
N GLU A 259 20.92 15.12 -21.16
CA GLU A 259 19.75 14.63 -20.40
C GLU A 259 19.67 13.09 -20.43
N ASP A 260 19.86 12.47 -21.60
CA ASP A 260 19.96 11.01 -21.75
C ASP A 260 21.15 10.46 -20.92
N PHE A 261 22.26 11.20 -20.83
CA PHE A 261 23.42 10.84 -20.02
C PHE A 261 23.17 11.01 -18.51
N GLU A 262 22.53 12.10 -18.07
CA GLU A 262 22.18 12.35 -16.66
C GLU A 262 21.28 11.23 -16.12
N SER A 263 20.21 10.94 -16.85
CA SER A 263 19.25 9.87 -16.53
C SER A 263 19.95 8.50 -16.39
N PHE A 264 20.88 8.17 -17.29
CA PHE A 264 21.73 6.98 -17.14
C PHE A 264 22.64 7.04 -15.92
N PHE A 265 23.39 8.13 -15.74
CA PHE A 265 24.40 8.27 -14.70
C PHE A 265 23.79 8.22 -13.30
N SER A 266 22.69 8.92 -13.08
CA SER A 266 21.85 8.83 -11.89
C SER A 266 21.40 7.40 -11.63
N GLY A 267 20.94 6.68 -12.67
CA GLY A 267 20.53 5.28 -12.56
C GLY A 267 21.66 4.31 -12.15
N ASP A 268 22.83 4.40 -12.78
CA ASP A 268 23.94 3.47 -12.57
C ASP A 268 24.69 3.73 -11.24
N MET A 269 24.84 5.01 -10.86
CA MET A 269 25.35 5.44 -9.55
C MET A 269 24.53 4.83 -8.41
N ASN A 270 23.19 4.88 -8.51
CA ASN A 270 22.26 4.34 -7.53
C ASN A 270 22.35 2.80 -7.41
N LEU A 271 22.85 2.10 -8.43
CA LEU A 271 22.97 0.64 -8.48
C LEU A 271 24.32 0.10 -8.01
N TYR A 272 25.41 0.87 -8.21
CA TYR A 272 26.77 0.36 -8.04
C TYR A 272 27.67 1.19 -7.12
N HIS A 273 27.13 2.19 -6.42
CA HIS A 273 27.77 3.01 -5.39
C HIS A 273 29.19 3.47 -5.77
N TYR A 274 29.27 4.60 -6.47
CA TYR A 274 30.52 5.13 -7.00
C TYR A 274 31.46 5.68 -5.93
N THR A 275 32.76 5.63 -6.23
CA THR A 275 33.83 6.16 -5.36
C THR A 275 33.92 7.68 -5.49
N LYS A 276 34.64 8.33 -4.57
CA LYS A 276 34.97 9.76 -4.67
C LYS A 276 35.79 10.08 -5.93
N ASP A 277 36.63 9.16 -6.36
CA ASP A 277 37.52 9.36 -7.53
C ASP A 277 36.74 9.23 -8.85
N GLN A 278 35.72 8.35 -8.90
CA GLN A 278 34.73 8.26 -9.97
C GLN A 278 33.93 9.56 -10.11
N PHE A 279 33.57 10.15 -8.97
CA PHE A 279 32.95 11.48 -8.96
C PHE A 279 33.92 12.57 -9.43
N HIS A 280 35.18 12.57 -9.00
CA HIS A 280 36.19 13.52 -9.49
C HIS A 280 36.40 13.47 -11.01
N PHE A 281 36.39 12.28 -11.63
CA PHE A 281 36.47 12.13 -13.08
C PHE A 281 35.28 12.81 -13.80
N VAL A 282 34.04 12.51 -13.39
CA VAL A 282 32.85 13.08 -14.03
C VAL A 282 32.76 14.59 -13.80
N LEU A 283 33.14 15.08 -12.61
CA LEU A 283 33.22 16.52 -12.33
C LEU A 283 34.24 17.23 -13.25
N ALA A 284 35.43 16.65 -13.44
CA ALA A 284 36.42 17.18 -14.37
C ALA A 284 35.90 17.23 -15.81
N SER A 285 35.18 16.18 -16.24
CA SER A 285 34.55 16.10 -17.56
C SER A 285 33.56 17.24 -17.77
N MET A 286 32.70 17.46 -16.78
CA MET A 286 31.66 18.49 -16.81
C MET A 286 32.23 19.90 -16.68
N ASN A 287 33.41 20.08 -16.09
CA ASN A 287 34.12 21.37 -16.09
C ASN A 287 34.57 21.76 -17.49
N GLU A 288 35.21 20.84 -18.22
CA GLU A 288 35.69 21.09 -19.59
C GLU A 288 34.55 21.29 -20.60
N ILE A 289 33.43 20.59 -20.42
CA ILE A 289 32.21 20.82 -21.23
C ILE A 289 31.61 22.21 -20.93
N GLU A 290 31.50 22.62 -19.66
CA GLU A 290 30.91 23.93 -19.30
C GLU A 290 31.66 25.11 -19.92
N GLY A 291 32.98 25.00 -20.04
CA GLY A 291 33.84 26.04 -20.63
C GLY A 291 33.59 26.33 -22.12
N VAL A 292 32.83 25.46 -22.82
CA VAL A 292 32.62 25.54 -24.28
C VAL A 292 31.18 25.91 -24.67
N VAL A 293 30.20 25.63 -23.81
CA VAL A 293 28.78 25.54 -24.23
C VAL A 293 27.90 26.75 -23.90
N GLY A 294 26.74 26.79 -24.56
CA GLY A 294 25.69 27.79 -24.40
C GLY A 294 24.90 27.68 -23.08
N THR A 295 23.95 28.58 -22.89
CA THR A 295 23.25 28.76 -21.60
C THR A 295 22.29 27.63 -21.25
N GLU A 296 21.64 27.00 -22.24
CA GLU A 296 20.75 25.86 -21.99
C GLU A 296 21.59 24.64 -21.58
N THR A 297 22.67 24.40 -22.31
CA THR A 297 23.61 23.31 -22.04
C THR A 297 24.27 23.45 -20.66
N LYS A 298 24.52 24.68 -20.19
CA LYS A 298 25.10 24.93 -18.86
C LYS A 298 24.23 24.46 -17.71
N GLU A 299 22.91 24.56 -17.79
CA GLU A 299 22.04 24.13 -16.68
C GLU A 299 21.97 22.59 -16.57
N ILE A 300 21.96 21.84 -17.68
CA ILE A 300 22.05 20.36 -17.59
C ILE A 300 23.44 19.92 -17.09
N VAL A 301 24.52 20.58 -17.52
CA VAL A 301 25.87 20.37 -16.97
C VAL A 301 25.92 20.68 -15.46
N ARG A 302 25.25 21.75 -15.00
CA ARG A 302 25.17 22.11 -13.57
C ARG A 302 24.40 21.07 -12.76
N LYS A 303 23.29 20.53 -13.29
CA LYS A 303 22.55 19.40 -12.67
C LYS A 303 23.44 18.17 -12.51
N ILE A 304 24.17 17.78 -13.56
CA ILE A 304 25.11 16.64 -13.49
C ILE A 304 26.19 16.89 -12.43
N LYS A 305 26.75 18.11 -12.33
CA LYS A 305 27.72 18.45 -11.27
C LYS A 305 27.13 18.36 -9.86
N MET A 306 25.86 18.72 -9.66
CA MET A 306 25.22 18.61 -8.34
C MET A 306 25.09 17.15 -7.85
N LEU A 307 24.90 16.18 -8.76
CA LEU A 307 24.90 14.74 -8.41
C LEU A 307 26.26 14.23 -7.89
N VAL A 308 27.33 14.99 -8.16
CA VAL A 308 28.72 14.53 -8.10
C VAL A 308 29.57 15.31 -7.09
N THR A 309 29.20 16.57 -6.83
CA THR A 309 30.00 17.50 -5.99
C THR A 309 29.64 17.41 -4.50
N GLU A 310 28.41 17.03 -4.17
CA GLU A 310 27.97 16.77 -2.80
C GLU A 310 28.11 15.27 -2.49
N PRO A 311 28.71 14.86 -1.34
CA PRO A 311 28.95 13.44 -1.07
C PRO A 311 27.62 12.69 -0.99
N TYR A 312 27.40 11.67 -1.81
CA TYR A 312 26.08 11.01 -1.92
C TYR A 312 25.50 10.54 -0.56
N ASP A 313 26.35 10.05 0.35
CA ASP A 313 25.94 9.71 1.72
C ASP A 313 25.62 10.95 2.59
N ASP A 314 26.35 12.06 2.48
CA ASP A 314 26.00 13.29 3.21
C ASP A 314 24.78 13.97 2.61
N LEU A 315 24.61 13.92 1.30
CA LEU A 315 23.42 14.41 0.59
C LEU A 315 22.18 13.61 0.98
N LYS A 316 22.30 12.28 1.08
CA LYS A 316 21.22 11.40 1.53
C LYS A 316 20.97 11.53 3.04
N ASN A 317 22.01 11.50 3.88
CA ASN A 317 21.84 11.65 5.32
C ASN A 317 21.30 13.02 5.67
N ARG A 318 21.85 14.12 5.13
CA ARG A 318 21.33 15.48 5.34
C ARG A 318 19.94 15.68 4.73
N ARG A 319 19.61 15.02 3.61
CA ARG A 319 18.23 14.98 3.07
C ARG A 319 17.28 14.29 4.02
N GLU A 320 17.64 13.10 4.50
CA GLU A 320 16.82 12.35 5.45
C GLU A 320 16.83 12.97 6.85
N GLU A 321 17.85 13.74 7.25
CA GLU A 321 17.91 14.50 8.51
C GLU A 321 17.14 15.82 8.42
N PHE A 322 17.12 16.47 7.27
CA PHE A 322 16.22 17.58 6.98
C PHE A 322 14.77 17.09 6.98
N GLU A 323 14.49 15.96 6.31
CA GLU A 323 13.15 15.35 6.31
C GLU A 323 12.79 14.81 7.71
N ARG A 324 13.66 14.11 8.43
CA ARG A 324 13.44 13.68 9.84
C ARG A 324 13.29 14.88 10.77
N GLY A 325 14.07 15.94 10.59
CA GLY A 325 13.99 17.18 11.37
C GLY A 325 12.66 17.88 11.18
N TRP A 326 12.23 18.08 9.93
CA TRP A 326 10.88 18.58 9.63
C TRP A 326 9.79 17.62 10.12
N TYR A 327 9.95 16.31 9.99
CA TYR A 327 8.98 15.35 10.49
C TYR A 327 8.83 15.40 12.02
N GLU A 328 9.92 15.54 12.78
CA GLU A 328 9.87 15.71 14.24
C GLU A 328 9.34 17.10 14.64
N ILE A 329 9.68 18.18 13.91
CA ILE A 329 9.08 19.52 14.12
C ILE A 329 7.57 19.48 13.88
N LEU A 330 7.11 18.85 12.80
CA LEU A 330 5.70 18.77 12.40
C LEU A 330 4.95 17.59 13.06
N LYS A 331 5.59 16.89 14.01
CA LYS A 331 5.04 15.72 14.71
C LYS A 331 4.04 16.13 15.78
N ASP A 332 4.44 17.07 16.61
CA ASP A 332 3.73 17.48 17.82
C ASP A 332 2.84 18.72 17.60
N LEU A 333 2.86 19.29 16.39
CA LEU A 333 2.03 20.43 15.97
C LEU A 333 0.61 20.02 15.56
N SER A 334 -0.33 20.93 15.80
CA SER A 334 -1.73 20.81 15.36
C SER A 334 -1.88 20.94 13.83
N SER A 335 -2.99 20.47 13.27
CA SER A 335 -3.28 20.61 11.82
C SER A 335 -3.32 22.07 11.37
N LEU A 336 -3.84 22.96 12.23
CA LEU A 336 -3.86 24.40 12.03
C LEU A 336 -2.47 25.05 12.11
N GLU A 337 -1.58 24.53 12.95
CA GLU A 337 -0.19 25.01 13.04
C GLU A 337 0.62 24.59 11.81
N VAL A 338 0.48 23.33 11.36
CA VAL A 338 1.08 22.83 10.10
C VAL A 338 0.57 23.61 8.89
N LEU A 339 -0.72 23.98 8.84
CA LEU A 339 -1.28 24.79 7.75
C LEU A 339 -0.83 26.27 7.81
N LYS A 340 -0.66 26.84 9.00
CA LYS A 340 -0.06 28.19 9.15
C LYS A 340 1.40 28.23 8.69
N ILE A 341 2.15 27.15 8.90
CA ILE A 341 3.50 26.97 8.34
C ILE A 341 3.40 26.92 6.81
N LEU A 342 2.53 26.08 6.24
CA LEU A 342 2.35 25.96 4.78
C LEU A 342 2.02 27.31 4.11
N ALA A 343 1.18 28.13 4.75
CA ALA A 343 0.75 29.43 4.24
C ALA A 343 1.79 30.57 4.40
N SER A 344 2.98 30.31 4.96
CA SER A 344 4.05 31.31 5.05
C SER A 344 4.80 31.46 3.72
N SER A 345 4.94 32.70 3.25
CA SER A 345 5.63 33.04 2.00
C SER A 345 7.16 32.91 2.07
N GLU A 346 7.74 32.69 3.25
CA GLU A 346 9.20 32.60 3.46
C GLU A 346 9.77 31.18 3.33
N LEU A 347 8.94 30.17 3.05
CA LEU A 347 9.34 28.76 3.00
C LEU A 347 9.58 28.23 1.59
N GLU A 348 10.69 27.51 1.43
CA GLU A 348 11.01 26.71 0.25
C GLU A 348 9.90 25.70 -0.08
N ASP A 349 9.63 25.49 -1.37
CA ASP A 349 8.63 24.55 -1.90
C ASP A 349 8.73 23.15 -1.29
N ARG A 350 9.94 22.69 -0.97
CA ARG A 350 10.16 21.38 -0.36
C ARG A 350 9.64 21.28 1.07
N SER A 351 9.81 22.35 1.84
CA SER A 351 9.29 22.43 3.22
C SER A 351 7.77 22.51 3.19
N LYS A 352 7.20 23.24 2.22
CA LYS A 352 5.76 23.23 1.92
C LYS A 352 5.26 21.82 1.55
N GLU A 353 6.00 21.08 0.73
CA GLU A 353 5.63 19.70 0.36
C GLU A 353 5.65 18.72 1.54
N ILE A 354 6.60 18.84 2.49
CA ILE A 354 6.63 18.01 3.70
C ILE A 354 5.44 18.38 4.62
N ALA A 355 5.18 19.68 4.82
CA ALA A 355 4.08 20.17 5.64
C ALA A 355 2.71 19.70 5.12
N ILE A 356 2.44 19.84 3.82
CA ILE A 356 1.14 19.44 3.25
C ILE A 356 0.92 17.92 3.28
N ARG A 357 1.98 17.12 3.11
CA ARG A 357 1.92 15.66 3.29
C ARG A 357 1.62 15.28 4.74
N ARG A 358 2.21 15.95 5.73
CA ARG A 358 1.91 15.74 7.15
C ARG A 358 0.47 16.13 7.50
N LEU A 359 -0.02 17.25 6.96
CA LEU A 359 -1.41 17.68 7.10
C LEU A 359 -2.39 16.65 6.53
N ASN A 360 -2.13 16.11 5.34
CA ASN A 360 -2.94 15.05 4.74
C ASN A 360 -3.03 13.80 5.63
N VAL A 361 -1.92 13.37 6.24
CA VAL A 361 -1.91 12.23 7.18
C VAL A 361 -2.77 12.52 8.43
N LEU A 362 -2.66 13.70 9.03
CA LEU A 362 -3.47 14.08 10.21
C LEU A 362 -4.98 14.05 9.89
N LEU A 363 -5.37 14.62 8.75
CA LEU A 363 -6.76 14.68 8.30
C LEU A 363 -7.29 13.31 7.83
N SER A 364 -6.44 12.46 7.26
CA SER A 364 -6.72 11.05 6.96
C SER A 364 -6.93 10.20 8.22
N ASP A 365 -6.11 10.38 9.26
CA ASP A 365 -6.25 9.68 10.54
C ASP A 365 -7.51 10.14 11.30
N HIS A 366 -7.93 11.39 11.10
CA HIS A 366 -9.22 11.88 11.57
C HIS A 366 -10.40 11.29 10.79
N THR A 367 -10.36 11.36 9.45
CA THR A 367 -11.34 10.77 8.52
C THR A 367 -11.57 9.28 8.79
N SER A 368 -10.50 8.55 9.12
CA SER A 368 -10.53 7.12 9.48
C SER A 368 -10.77 6.84 10.97
N LYS A 369 -11.15 7.88 11.74
CA LYS A 369 -11.60 7.82 13.16
C LYS A 369 -10.56 7.25 14.12
N LYS A 370 -9.27 7.41 13.82
CA LYS A 370 -8.14 7.07 14.70
C LYS A 370 -7.80 8.22 15.65
N VAL A 371 -8.00 9.46 15.20
CA VAL A 371 -7.71 10.71 15.92
C VAL A 371 -8.95 11.62 15.85
N GLN A 372 -9.20 12.42 16.89
CA GLN A 372 -10.25 13.44 16.85
C GLN A 372 -9.60 14.83 16.81
N ILE A 373 -9.80 15.53 15.67
CA ILE A 373 -9.49 16.95 15.51
C ILE A 373 -10.74 17.74 15.94
N ASP A 374 -10.58 18.95 16.47
CA ASP A 374 -11.71 19.79 16.87
C ASP A 374 -12.38 20.46 15.66
N ILE A 375 -13.70 20.59 15.71
CA ILE A 375 -14.51 21.26 14.67
C ILE A 375 -14.13 22.76 14.61
N SER A 376 -13.77 23.37 15.74
CA SER A 376 -13.23 24.74 15.78
C SER A 376 -11.85 24.85 15.13
N GLU A 377 -11.09 23.75 15.02
CA GLU A 377 -9.84 23.72 14.26
C GLU A 377 -10.16 23.61 12.75
N MET A 378 -11.06 22.71 12.35
CA MET A 378 -11.50 22.55 10.96
C MET A 378 -12.01 23.87 10.34
N ARG A 379 -12.86 24.61 11.07
CA ARG A 379 -13.33 25.94 10.63
C ARG A 379 -12.21 26.97 10.45
N GLN A 380 -11.09 26.83 11.17
CA GLN A 380 -9.92 27.69 10.99
C GLN A 380 -9.00 27.22 9.83
N LEU A 381 -9.08 25.95 9.42
CA LEU A 381 -8.39 25.47 8.22
C LEU A 381 -9.01 26.03 6.93
N GLN A 382 -10.34 26.17 6.89
CA GLN A 382 -11.09 26.58 5.69
C GLN A 382 -10.51 27.81 4.96
N PRO A 383 -10.40 29.01 5.56
CA PRO A 383 -9.90 30.19 4.85
C PRO A 383 -8.41 30.08 4.48
N LEU A 384 -7.62 29.35 5.26
CA LEU A 384 -6.19 29.10 4.96
C LEU A 384 -6.03 28.18 3.74
N LEU A 385 -6.85 27.12 3.62
CA LEU A 385 -6.87 26.26 2.44
C LEU A 385 -7.31 27.03 1.19
N ILE A 386 -8.30 27.92 1.30
CA ILE A 386 -8.71 28.82 0.21
C ILE A 386 -7.60 29.81 -0.18
N SER A 387 -6.75 30.23 0.78
CA SER A 387 -5.56 31.03 0.49
C SER A 387 -4.51 30.22 -0.28
N CYS A 388 -4.18 29.01 0.15
CA CYS A 388 -3.24 28.13 -0.56
C CYS A 388 -3.73 27.76 -1.97
N LEU A 389 -5.04 27.53 -2.15
CA LEU A 389 -5.65 27.25 -3.45
C LEU A 389 -5.54 28.41 -4.46
N LYS A 390 -5.30 29.64 -3.98
CA LYS A 390 -5.14 30.87 -4.78
C LYS A 390 -3.67 31.28 -4.97
N GLU A 391 -2.71 30.46 -4.54
CA GLU A 391 -1.28 30.79 -4.64
C GLU A 391 -0.76 30.58 -6.08
N GLU A 392 -0.51 31.71 -6.77
CA GLU A 392 0.11 31.77 -8.11
C GLU A 392 1.59 31.40 -8.02
N GLY A 393 1.88 30.10 -8.14
CA GLY A 393 3.25 29.55 -8.09
C GLY A 393 3.30 28.05 -7.77
N LEU A 394 2.28 27.52 -7.08
CA LEU A 394 2.25 26.10 -6.68
C LEU A 394 2.30 25.14 -7.87
N SER A 395 3.34 24.31 -7.91
CA SER A 395 3.52 23.24 -8.90
C SER A 395 2.35 22.25 -8.89
N PHE A 396 1.69 22.15 -10.05
CA PHE A 396 0.49 21.32 -10.27
C PHE A 396 0.74 19.81 -10.06
N ASN A 397 1.99 19.36 -10.11
CA ASN A 397 2.30 17.93 -10.25
C ASN A 397 2.43 17.13 -8.95
N SER A 398 2.81 17.76 -7.83
CA SER A 398 2.89 17.11 -6.51
C SER A 398 2.05 17.82 -5.44
N MET A 399 2.43 19.05 -5.04
CA MET A 399 1.80 19.76 -3.92
C MET A 399 0.30 20.01 -4.15
N PHE A 400 -0.10 20.49 -5.33
CA PHE A 400 -1.52 20.77 -5.63
C PHE A 400 -2.41 19.51 -5.56
N LYS A 401 -1.86 18.32 -5.79
CA LYS A 401 -2.60 17.05 -5.69
C LYS A 401 -2.89 16.67 -4.25
N VAL A 402 -1.87 16.80 -3.38
CA VAL A 402 -2.05 16.60 -1.93
C VAL A 402 -2.99 17.66 -1.33
N LEU A 403 -2.98 18.90 -1.87
CA LEU A 403 -3.93 19.94 -1.48
C LEU A 403 -5.39 19.55 -1.78
N GLY A 404 -5.65 18.92 -2.94
CA GLY A 404 -6.98 18.38 -3.27
C GLY A 404 -7.46 17.29 -2.31
N GLU A 405 -6.58 16.40 -1.87
CA GLU A 405 -6.90 15.37 -0.88
C GLU A 405 -7.19 15.98 0.51
N VAL A 406 -6.36 16.94 0.95
CA VAL A 406 -6.56 17.74 2.17
C VAL A 406 -7.92 18.48 2.15
N VAL A 407 -8.25 19.11 1.02
CA VAL A 407 -9.55 19.81 0.83
C VAL A 407 -10.71 18.82 0.88
N ASN A 408 -10.61 17.63 0.28
CA ASN A 408 -11.62 16.58 0.39
C ASN A 408 -11.83 16.11 1.84
N HIS A 409 -10.77 16.01 2.66
CA HIS A 409 -10.91 15.65 4.07
C HIS A 409 -11.63 16.71 4.91
N VAL A 410 -11.31 17.99 4.74
CA VAL A 410 -12.01 19.08 5.45
C VAL A 410 -13.44 19.24 4.91
N ALA A 411 -13.64 19.15 3.59
CA ALA A 411 -14.97 19.18 2.99
C ALA A 411 -15.86 18.00 3.46
N TYR A 412 -15.29 16.80 3.65
CA TYR A 412 -16.02 15.66 4.20
C TYR A 412 -16.56 15.96 5.60
N GLU A 413 -15.70 16.41 6.52
CA GLU A 413 -16.14 16.70 7.89
C GLU A 413 -17.21 17.80 7.90
N MET A 414 -16.96 18.92 7.23
CA MET A 414 -17.87 20.07 7.23
C MET A 414 -19.20 19.78 6.53
N LEU A 415 -19.19 19.22 5.31
CA LEU A 415 -20.42 19.04 4.52
C LEU A 415 -21.26 17.82 4.95
N ILE A 416 -20.65 16.76 5.50
CA ILE A 416 -21.34 15.47 5.73
C ILE A 416 -21.50 15.12 7.22
N TYR A 417 -20.61 15.57 8.11
CA TYR A 417 -20.77 15.36 9.55
C TYR A 417 -21.28 16.61 10.29
N GLN A 418 -20.96 17.82 9.82
CA GLN A 418 -21.43 19.08 10.43
C GLN A 418 -22.60 19.75 9.67
N GLU A 419 -22.96 19.24 8.47
CA GLU A 419 -24.00 19.80 7.59
C GLU A 419 -23.81 21.30 7.26
N GLU A 420 -22.55 21.78 7.19
CA GLU A 420 -22.19 23.19 7.06
C GLU A 420 -21.57 23.52 5.69
N THR A 421 -22.31 24.27 4.86
CA THR A 421 -21.92 24.62 3.49
C THR A 421 -20.65 25.48 3.42
N TRP A 422 -19.59 24.94 2.82
CA TRP A 422 -18.33 25.68 2.60
C TRP A 422 -18.41 26.61 1.39
N TYR A 423 -19.10 27.75 1.54
CA TYR A 423 -19.32 28.72 0.47
C TYR A 423 -18.03 29.24 -0.20
N GLU A 424 -16.94 29.44 0.53
CA GLU A 424 -15.67 29.89 -0.05
C GLU A 424 -15.07 28.88 -1.06
N LEU A 425 -15.23 27.58 -0.80
CA LEU A 425 -14.77 26.52 -1.71
C LEU A 425 -15.66 26.44 -2.95
N ARG A 426 -16.98 26.53 -2.77
CA ARG A 426 -17.96 26.66 -3.86
C ARG A 426 -17.59 27.81 -4.79
N ASP A 427 -17.35 28.99 -4.20
CA ASP A 427 -17.10 30.22 -4.94
C ASP A 427 -15.71 30.21 -5.61
N TYR A 428 -14.71 29.56 -5.00
CA TYR A 428 -13.42 29.28 -5.67
C TYR A 428 -13.64 28.43 -6.93
N ILE A 429 -14.29 27.26 -6.82
CA ILE A 429 -14.51 26.36 -7.97
C ILE A 429 -15.36 27.06 -9.06
N ALA A 430 -16.42 27.77 -8.67
CA ALA A 430 -17.32 28.45 -9.61
C ALA A 430 -16.71 29.69 -10.32
N SER A 431 -15.77 30.40 -9.68
CA SER A 431 -15.14 31.60 -10.25
C SER A 431 -13.96 31.31 -11.19
N SER A 432 -13.38 30.11 -11.11
CA SER A 432 -12.06 29.78 -11.68
C SER A 432 -12.05 29.47 -13.18
N LYS A 433 -12.61 30.37 -14.00
CA LYS A 433 -12.71 30.23 -15.47
C LYS A 433 -11.36 30.26 -16.18
N THR A 434 -10.37 30.97 -15.62
CA THR A 434 -8.98 30.98 -16.12
C THR A 434 -8.17 29.78 -15.63
N GLU A 435 -8.51 29.19 -14.49
CA GLU A 435 -7.77 28.09 -13.85
C GLU A 435 -8.53 26.74 -13.90
N PHE A 436 -9.26 26.47 -15.00
CA PHE A 436 -10.10 25.27 -15.17
C PHE A 436 -9.46 23.96 -14.70
N HIS A 437 -8.18 23.73 -15.04
CA HIS A 437 -7.44 22.52 -14.66
C HIS A 437 -7.31 22.35 -13.14
N ARG A 438 -7.15 23.45 -12.38
CA ARG A 438 -7.13 23.45 -10.91
C ARG A 438 -8.54 23.25 -10.35
N ALA A 439 -9.51 24.02 -10.83
CA ALA A 439 -10.91 23.97 -10.37
C ALA A 439 -11.55 22.58 -10.56
N VAL A 440 -11.43 22.01 -11.76
CA VAL A 440 -11.95 20.67 -12.09
C VAL A 440 -11.20 19.57 -11.34
N TYR A 441 -9.89 19.72 -11.09
CA TYR A 441 -9.16 18.76 -10.28
C TYR A 441 -9.59 18.78 -8.80
N ILE A 442 -9.76 19.96 -8.19
CA ILE A 442 -10.28 20.07 -6.82
C ILE A 442 -11.72 19.50 -6.74
N PHE A 443 -12.55 19.78 -7.74
CA PHE A 443 -13.88 19.20 -7.84
C PHE A 443 -13.86 17.65 -7.95
N GLN A 444 -12.97 17.07 -8.78
CA GLN A 444 -12.75 15.62 -8.85
C GLN A 444 -12.25 14.99 -7.56
N CYS A 445 -11.58 15.77 -6.69
CA CYS A 445 -11.16 15.28 -5.38
C CYS A 445 -12.34 15.12 -4.41
N LEU A 446 -13.47 15.81 -4.61
CA LEU A 446 -14.65 15.73 -3.74
C LEU A 446 -15.41 14.41 -3.95
N THR A 447 -14.93 13.35 -3.30
CA THR A 447 -15.43 11.97 -3.49
C THR A 447 -16.75 11.66 -2.77
N MET A 448 -17.23 12.57 -1.91
CA MET A 448 -18.47 12.42 -1.14
C MET A 448 -19.73 12.71 -1.97
N ALA A 449 -20.88 12.23 -1.51
CA ALA A 449 -22.17 12.67 -2.05
C ALA A 449 -22.45 14.13 -1.64
N LEU A 450 -22.27 15.07 -2.56
CA LEU A 450 -22.65 16.46 -2.41
C LEU A 450 -24.18 16.57 -2.55
N ILE A 451 -24.90 16.64 -1.43
CA ILE A 451 -26.38 16.66 -1.38
C ILE A 451 -26.93 18.11 -1.32
N ASP A 452 -26.08 19.08 -1.01
CA ASP A 452 -26.46 20.50 -0.91
C ASP A 452 -26.57 21.16 -2.30
N ASP A 453 -27.80 21.43 -2.75
CA ASP A 453 -28.09 22.14 -3.99
C ASP A 453 -27.47 23.57 -4.03
N ASP A 454 -27.33 24.26 -2.89
CA ASP A 454 -26.72 25.60 -2.80
C ASP A 454 -25.19 25.55 -2.95
N PHE A 455 -24.58 24.38 -2.80
CA PHE A 455 -23.19 24.10 -3.17
C PHE A 455 -23.07 23.59 -4.61
N VAL A 456 -23.87 22.58 -4.95
CA VAL A 456 -23.76 21.86 -6.23
C VAL A 456 -24.14 22.73 -7.41
N ILE A 457 -25.33 23.35 -7.41
CA ILE A 457 -25.87 24.03 -8.60
C ILE A 457 -24.94 25.15 -9.11
N PRO A 458 -24.41 26.06 -8.28
CA PRO A 458 -23.51 27.13 -8.74
C PRO A 458 -22.16 26.63 -9.26
N VAL A 459 -21.64 25.53 -8.72
CA VAL A 459 -20.43 24.86 -9.24
C VAL A 459 -20.71 24.23 -10.60
N MET A 460 -21.82 23.49 -10.72
CA MET A 460 -22.16 22.83 -11.97
C MET A 460 -22.40 23.82 -13.09
N GLU A 461 -23.16 24.90 -12.87
CA GLU A 461 -23.49 25.87 -13.91
C GLU A 461 -22.27 26.60 -14.50
N ASN A 462 -21.18 26.74 -13.73
CA ASN A 462 -19.94 27.33 -14.22
C ASN A 462 -18.99 26.29 -14.86
N LEU A 463 -18.93 25.06 -14.35
CA LEU A 463 -18.08 24.00 -14.94
C LEU A 463 -18.70 23.35 -16.19
N PHE A 464 -20.03 23.31 -16.30
CA PHE A 464 -20.78 22.59 -17.34
C PHE A 464 -20.39 22.98 -18.77
N LEU A 465 -20.49 24.26 -19.11
CA LEU A 465 -20.16 24.76 -20.46
C LEU A 465 -18.68 24.50 -20.80
N GLU A 466 -17.80 24.75 -19.85
CA GLU A 466 -16.36 24.66 -20.03
C GLU A 466 -15.88 23.20 -20.17
N ILE A 467 -16.54 22.25 -19.49
CA ILE A 467 -16.38 20.80 -19.71
C ILE A 467 -16.91 20.40 -21.09
N ILE A 468 -18.10 20.85 -21.49
CA ILE A 468 -18.68 20.52 -22.80
C ILE A 468 -17.80 21.02 -23.94
N THR A 469 -17.23 22.22 -23.84
CA THR A 469 -16.26 22.75 -24.80
C THR A 469 -14.92 22.00 -24.81
N ARG A 470 -14.43 21.50 -23.66
CA ARG A 470 -13.20 20.69 -23.60
C ARG A 470 -13.39 19.19 -23.84
N LEU A 471 -14.64 18.74 -23.99
CA LEU A 471 -14.99 17.45 -24.55
C LEU A 471 -14.95 17.44 -26.09
N ASP A 472 -14.85 18.59 -26.77
CA ASP A 472 -14.51 18.59 -28.21
C ASP A 472 -13.09 18.04 -28.40
N PRO A 473 -12.90 16.93 -29.14
CA PRO A 473 -11.60 16.27 -29.21
C PRO A 473 -10.58 17.08 -30.02
N PRO A 474 -9.30 17.12 -29.58
CA PRO A 474 -8.28 17.97 -30.18
C PRO A 474 -8.04 17.65 -31.66
N ARG A 475 -7.68 18.69 -32.43
CA ARG A 475 -7.43 18.58 -33.88
C ARG A 475 -6.02 18.14 -34.25
N GLU A 476 -5.08 18.25 -33.32
CA GLU A 476 -3.68 17.88 -33.47
C GLU A 476 -3.20 17.12 -32.23
N LEU A 477 -2.32 16.12 -32.43
CA LEU A 477 -1.76 15.29 -31.35
C LEU A 477 -0.64 16.05 -30.61
N LEU A 478 -1.03 17.01 -29.77
CA LEU A 478 -0.12 17.68 -28.85
C LEU A 478 0.30 16.74 -27.71
N VAL A 479 1.50 16.97 -27.16
CA VAL A 479 2.14 16.08 -26.17
C VAL A 479 1.38 16.02 -24.84
N ASP A 480 0.64 17.09 -24.49
CA ASP A 480 -0.07 17.21 -23.21
C ASP A 480 -1.60 17.07 -23.37
N ASN A 481 -2.05 15.84 -23.63
CA ASN A 481 -3.48 15.50 -23.72
C ASN A 481 -4.20 15.45 -22.34
N SER A 482 -3.68 16.12 -21.32
CA SER A 482 -4.28 16.17 -19.98
C SER A 482 -5.66 16.85 -19.96
N SER A 483 -5.84 17.91 -20.75
CA SER A 483 -7.07 18.72 -20.81
C SER A 483 -8.33 17.89 -21.13
N TRP A 484 -8.30 17.04 -22.16
CA TRP A 484 -9.46 16.21 -22.53
C TRP A 484 -9.75 15.15 -21.45
N VAL A 485 -8.72 14.53 -20.87
CA VAL A 485 -8.88 13.53 -19.80
C VAL A 485 -9.48 14.17 -18.54
N LEU A 486 -9.04 15.39 -18.18
CA LEU A 486 -9.61 16.16 -17.08
C LEU A 486 -11.07 16.58 -17.35
N ALA A 487 -11.40 16.99 -18.58
CA ALA A 487 -12.78 17.28 -18.96
C ALA A 487 -13.68 16.03 -18.93
N PHE A 488 -13.16 14.88 -19.38
CA PHE A 488 -13.86 13.59 -19.37
C PHE A 488 -14.14 13.08 -17.95
N MET A 489 -13.15 13.10 -17.07
CA MET A 489 -13.33 12.80 -15.64
C MET A 489 -14.24 13.83 -14.96
N GLY A 490 -14.09 15.12 -15.28
CA GLY A 490 -14.92 16.20 -14.74
C GLY A 490 -16.39 16.02 -15.10
N GLY A 491 -16.70 15.76 -16.37
CA GLY A 491 -18.06 15.47 -16.85
C GLY A 491 -18.66 14.22 -16.22
N PHE A 492 -17.86 13.18 -15.99
CA PHE A 492 -18.31 11.98 -15.27
C PHE A 492 -18.71 12.29 -13.81
N CYS A 493 -17.89 13.05 -13.08
CA CYS A 493 -18.23 13.50 -11.73
C CYS A 493 -19.48 14.41 -11.74
N LEU A 494 -19.56 15.33 -12.71
CA LEU A 494 -20.71 16.24 -12.87
C LEU A 494 -22.01 15.47 -13.09
N ALA A 495 -21.97 14.41 -13.91
CA ALA A 495 -23.11 13.53 -14.16
C ALA A 495 -23.53 12.72 -12.92
N ILE A 496 -22.58 12.27 -12.10
CA ILE A 496 -22.88 11.54 -10.85
C ILE A 496 -23.56 12.45 -9.83
N HIS A 497 -22.99 13.62 -9.50
CA HIS A 497 -23.55 14.47 -8.46
C HIS A 497 -24.90 15.11 -8.87
N LEU A 498 -25.22 15.22 -10.16
CA LEU A 498 -26.52 15.69 -10.65
C LEU A 498 -27.55 14.59 -10.91
N ILE A 499 -27.21 13.30 -10.79
CA ILE A 499 -28.14 12.21 -11.17
C ILE A 499 -29.38 12.13 -10.25
N GLU A 500 -29.24 12.62 -9.01
CA GLU A 500 -30.33 12.69 -8.02
C GLU A 500 -31.07 14.04 -8.08
N THR A 501 -30.42 15.11 -8.58
CA THR A 501 -30.98 16.46 -8.75
C THR A 501 -31.95 16.53 -9.93
N SER A 502 -33.23 16.23 -9.69
CA SER A 502 -34.26 16.12 -10.74
C SER A 502 -34.45 17.35 -11.63
N SER A 503 -34.05 18.54 -11.17
CA SER A 503 -34.10 19.80 -11.94
C SER A 503 -33.01 19.92 -13.02
N LYS A 504 -31.98 19.05 -13.00
CA LYS A 504 -30.81 19.07 -13.90
C LYS A 504 -30.68 17.81 -14.78
N ALA A 505 -31.70 16.96 -14.81
CA ALA A 505 -31.66 15.68 -15.55
C ALA A 505 -31.34 15.83 -17.05
N GLU A 506 -31.79 16.90 -17.71
CA GLU A 506 -31.46 17.16 -19.12
C GLU A 506 -29.98 17.57 -19.29
N SER A 507 -29.37 18.26 -18.31
CA SER A 507 -27.93 18.57 -18.30
C SER A 507 -27.08 17.30 -18.12
N VAL A 508 -27.47 16.38 -17.24
CA VAL A 508 -26.83 15.05 -17.09
C VAL A 508 -26.86 14.29 -18.42
N LYS A 509 -28.01 14.32 -19.09
CA LYS A 509 -28.23 13.71 -20.41
C LYS A 509 -27.38 14.37 -21.49
N GLU A 510 -27.25 15.70 -21.52
CA GLU A 510 -26.41 16.44 -22.47
C GLU A 510 -24.93 16.05 -22.34
N ILE A 511 -24.40 16.01 -21.11
CA ILE A 511 -23.01 15.58 -20.83
C ILE A 511 -22.79 14.13 -21.28
N ALA A 512 -23.71 13.22 -20.95
CA ALA A 512 -23.60 11.82 -21.32
C ALA A 512 -23.54 11.62 -22.85
N HIS A 513 -24.38 12.34 -23.61
CA HIS A 513 -24.31 12.33 -25.08
C HIS A 513 -23.00 12.94 -25.58
N LYS A 514 -22.58 14.11 -25.05
CA LYS A 514 -21.33 14.78 -25.45
C LYS A 514 -20.10 13.91 -25.20
N MET A 515 -20.04 13.17 -24.08
CA MET A 515 -18.98 12.21 -23.78
C MET A 515 -18.97 11.02 -24.76
N ILE A 516 -20.14 10.47 -25.08
CA ILE A 516 -20.28 9.37 -26.04
C ILE A 516 -19.85 9.81 -27.45
N ASP A 517 -20.30 10.98 -27.90
CA ASP A 517 -19.98 11.51 -29.22
C ASP A 517 -18.51 11.93 -29.33
N SER A 518 -17.91 12.46 -28.25
CA SER A 518 -16.47 12.72 -28.17
C SER A 518 -15.63 11.44 -28.31
N ILE A 519 -16.01 10.35 -27.63
CA ILE A 519 -15.35 9.04 -27.81
C ILE A 519 -15.52 8.53 -29.24
N ARG A 520 -16.73 8.68 -29.82
CA ARG A 520 -17.03 8.27 -31.19
C ARG A 520 -16.13 9.01 -32.20
N GLU A 521 -16.04 10.32 -32.09
CA GLU A 521 -15.21 11.19 -32.93
C GLU A 521 -13.70 10.89 -32.79
N LEU A 522 -13.23 10.53 -31.59
CA LEU A 522 -11.86 10.02 -31.38
C LEU A 522 -11.62 8.67 -32.08
N MET A 523 -12.58 7.74 -32.00
CA MET A 523 -12.48 6.42 -32.63
C MET A 523 -12.59 6.48 -34.16
N GLU A 524 -13.47 7.33 -34.71
CA GLU A 524 -13.65 7.53 -36.15
C GLU A 524 -12.42 8.20 -36.82
N ARG A 525 -11.57 8.89 -36.05
CA ARG A 525 -10.31 9.50 -36.51
C ARG A 525 -9.08 8.58 -36.40
N GLU A 526 -9.24 7.34 -35.96
CA GLU A 526 -8.14 6.42 -35.59
C GLU A 526 -7.13 7.00 -34.55
N MET A 527 -7.50 8.08 -33.85
CA MET A 527 -6.61 8.68 -32.84
C MET A 527 -6.46 7.78 -31.61
N GLU A 528 -5.37 7.98 -30.86
CA GLU A 528 -4.87 6.97 -29.91
C GLU A 528 -5.95 6.32 -29.03
N VAL A 529 -6.16 5.02 -29.27
CA VAL A 529 -6.86 4.12 -28.34
C VAL A 529 -6.21 4.18 -26.94
N GLY A 530 -4.94 4.59 -26.84
CA GLY A 530 -4.24 4.88 -25.58
C GLY A 530 -4.82 6.06 -24.78
N LEU A 531 -5.27 7.14 -25.43
CA LEU A 531 -5.89 8.30 -24.78
C LEU A 531 -7.26 7.92 -24.19
N VAL A 532 -8.10 7.26 -24.99
CA VAL A 532 -9.42 6.78 -24.55
C VAL A 532 -9.27 5.76 -23.41
N LYS A 533 -8.29 4.83 -23.49
CA LYS A 533 -7.95 3.90 -22.40
C LYS A 533 -7.44 4.60 -21.14
N ARG A 534 -6.78 5.75 -21.25
CA ARG A 534 -6.35 6.56 -20.09
C ARG A 534 -7.59 7.16 -19.41
N GLY A 535 -8.44 7.86 -20.18
CA GLY A 535 -9.69 8.43 -19.66
C GLY A 535 -10.58 7.42 -18.93
N PHE A 536 -10.77 6.22 -19.52
CA PHE A 536 -11.54 5.16 -18.84
C PHE A 536 -10.87 4.59 -17.58
N ARG A 537 -9.53 4.45 -17.55
CA ARG A 537 -8.80 4.00 -16.35
C ARG A 537 -8.88 5.02 -15.21
N ASP A 538 -8.77 6.29 -15.54
CA ASP A 538 -8.74 7.34 -14.54
C ASP A 538 -10.17 7.56 -13.98
N VAL A 539 -11.21 7.43 -14.82
CA VAL A 539 -12.61 7.27 -14.38
C VAL A 539 -12.81 6.01 -13.52
N GLU A 540 -12.23 4.85 -13.87
CA GLU A 540 -12.30 3.63 -13.03
C GLU A 540 -11.72 3.85 -11.63
N SER A 541 -10.66 4.67 -11.52
CA SER A 541 -10.06 5.07 -10.24
C SER A 541 -11.00 5.96 -9.41
N ILE A 542 -11.66 6.93 -10.04
CA ILE A 542 -12.67 7.78 -9.38
C ILE A 542 -13.89 6.95 -8.94
N VAL A 543 -14.41 6.09 -9.83
CA VAL A 543 -15.51 5.17 -9.54
C VAL A 543 -15.20 4.27 -8.35
N LYS A 544 -13.95 3.79 -8.19
CA LYS A 544 -13.57 3.01 -7.01
C LYS A 544 -13.66 3.82 -5.72
N LYS A 545 -13.11 5.04 -5.69
CA LYS A 545 -13.20 5.94 -4.52
C LYS A 545 -14.66 6.30 -4.19
N GLN A 546 -15.49 6.58 -5.19
CA GLN A 546 -16.92 6.87 -5.00
C GLN A 546 -17.75 5.62 -4.66
N LEU A 547 -17.38 4.42 -5.14
CA LEU A 547 -18.08 3.18 -4.81
C LEU A 547 -17.83 2.75 -3.36
N GLU A 548 -16.62 2.96 -2.83
CA GLU A 548 -16.36 2.80 -1.39
C GLU A 548 -17.30 3.69 -0.56
N TRP A 549 -17.54 4.92 -1.02
CA TRP A 549 -18.55 5.83 -0.46
C TRP A 549 -19.98 5.30 -0.56
N TYR A 550 -20.48 4.95 -1.74
CA TYR A 550 -21.85 4.43 -1.92
C TYR A 550 -22.08 3.04 -1.29
N THR A 551 -21.03 2.31 -0.90
CA THR A 551 -21.14 1.02 -0.19
C THR A 551 -20.88 1.10 1.31
N MET A 552 -20.09 2.05 1.80
CA MET A 552 -19.92 2.35 3.24
C MET A 552 -20.92 3.38 3.78
N GLY A 553 -21.59 4.14 2.90
CA GLY A 553 -22.71 5.06 3.17
C GLY A 553 -23.98 4.33 3.62
N GLY A 554 -23.89 3.58 4.71
CA GLY A 554 -24.85 2.57 5.14
C GLY A 554 -26.15 3.10 5.74
N HIS A 555 -26.79 4.13 5.18
CA HIS A 555 -28.16 4.60 5.52
C HIS A 555 -29.01 4.95 4.27
N GLY A 556 -28.83 4.25 3.14
CA GLY A 556 -29.58 4.46 1.90
C GLY A 556 -30.33 3.23 1.34
N GLY A 557 -31.66 3.30 1.29
CA GLY A 557 -32.41 2.85 0.09
C GLY A 557 -32.81 1.39 -0.16
N LEU A 558 -32.30 0.34 0.51
CA LEU A 558 -32.78 -1.04 0.25
C LEU A 558 -33.17 -1.86 1.50
N ASN A 559 -34.47 -1.91 1.79
CA ASN A 559 -35.07 -2.59 2.94
C ASN A 559 -35.21 -4.12 2.73
N ILE A 560 -34.10 -4.84 2.60
CA ILE A 560 -34.09 -6.32 2.54
C ILE A 560 -34.29 -6.92 3.93
N LEU A 561 -35.57 -6.92 4.33
CA LEU A 561 -36.24 -7.60 5.45
C LEU A 561 -35.85 -7.24 6.90
N PRO A 562 -36.85 -7.19 7.82
CA PRO A 562 -36.63 -6.97 9.26
C PRO A 562 -35.91 -8.12 10.00
N GLN A 563 -35.50 -9.17 9.29
CA GLN A 563 -34.83 -10.35 9.87
C GLN A 563 -33.42 -10.04 10.38
N LYS A 564 -32.70 -9.05 9.80
CA LYS A 564 -31.33 -8.70 10.22
C LYS A 564 -31.21 -8.23 11.68
N ARG A 565 -32.30 -7.84 12.36
CA ARG A 565 -32.30 -7.50 13.79
C ARG A 565 -32.03 -8.70 14.71
N TRP A 566 -32.28 -9.92 14.22
CA TRP A 566 -32.02 -11.18 14.94
C TRP A 566 -30.61 -11.75 14.70
N ASN A 567 -29.76 -11.09 13.91
CA ASN A 567 -28.40 -11.56 13.71
C ASN A 567 -27.57 -11.35 15.00
N VAL A 568 -27.15 -12.47 15.61
CA VAL A 568 -26.35 -12.50 16.84
C VAL A 568 -25.01 -11.78 16.65
N TYR A 569 -24.45 -11.80 15.43
CA TYR A 569 -23.16 -11.20 15.11
C TYR A 569 -23.22 -9.68 14.81
N ASN A 570 -24.39 -9.03 14.85
CA ASN A 570 -24.45 -7.57 14.77
C ASN A 570 -23.74 -6.92 15.97
N PHE A 571 -23.10 -5.77 15.74
CA PHE A 571 -22.38 -5.02 16.77
C PHE A 571 -23.28 -4.70 17.97
N ASP A 572 -24.45 -4.10 17.74
CA ASP A 572 -25.42 -3.72 18.79
C ASP A 572 -25.94 -4.89 19.63
N ASN A 573 -25.83 -6.12 19.15
CA ASN A 573 -26.27 -7.31 19.88
C ASN A 573 -25.10 -7.87 20.71
N ARG A 574 -23.88 -7.90 20.17
CA ARG A 574 -22.66 -8.20 20.94
C ARG A 574 -22.43 -7.20 22.07
N GLU A 575 -22.64 -5.92 21.81
CA GLU A 575 -22.51 -4.83 22.78
C GLU A 575 -23.58 -4.86 23.89
N LYS A 576 -24.73 -5.51 23.66
CA LYS A 576 -25.73 -5.80 24.70
C LYS A 576 -25.34 -7.02 25.52
N VAL A 577 -24.97 -8.13 24.87
CA VAL A 577 -24.51 -9.35 25.56
C VAL A 577 -23.35 -9.02 26.50
N ARG A 578 -22.36 -8.23 26.06
CA ARG A 578 -21.27 -7.74 26.90
C ARG A 578 -21.76 -7.01 28.16
N LYS A 579 -22.77 -6.13 28.04
CA LYS A 579 -23.33 -5.37 29.18
C LYS A 579 -24.16 -6.23 30.12
N ASP A 580 -24.87 -7.23 29.58
CA ASP A 580 -25.63 -8.20 30.37
C ASP A 580 -24.68 -9.17 31.12
N GLU A 581 -23.56 -9.57 30.51
CA GLU A 581 -22.48 -10.34 31.14
C GLU A 581 -21.74 -9.53 32.22
N GLU A 582 -21.40 -8.27 31.94
CA GLU A 582 -20.84 -7.33 32.92
C GLU A 582 -21.80 -7.04 34.08
N ALA A 583 -23.12 -7.10 33.88
CA ALA A 583 -24.11 -7.01 34.95
C ALA A 583 -24.15 -8.30 35.78
N ALA A 584 -24.28 -9.47 35.13
CA ALA A 584 -24.31 -10.77 35.80
C ALA A 584 -23.04 -11.04 36.63
N ALA A 585 -21.86 -10.66 36.12
CA ALA A 585 -20.60 -10.79 36.85
C ALA A 585 -20.57 -9.93 38.13
N ARG A 586 -21.13 -8.71 38.08
CA ARG A 586 -21.26 -7.84 39.27
C ARG A 586 -22.27 -8.38 40.28
N GLU A 587 -23.41 -8.88 39.82
CA GLU A 587 -24.38 -9.56 40.71
C GLU A 587 -23.78 -10.80 41.38
N GLU A 588 -22.99 -11.60 40.66
CA GLU A 588 -22.34 -12.76 41.26
C GLU A 588 -21.24 -12.37 42.26
N GLN A 589 -20.48 -11.30 42.00
CA GLN A 589 -19.54 -10.73 42.98
C GLN A 589 -20.26 -10.29 44.25
N ILE A 590 -21.31 -9.47 44.14
CA ILE A 590 -22.14 -9.02 45.27
C ILE A 590 -22.66 -10.22 46.07
N LYS A 591 -23.20 -11.24 45.39
CA LYS A 591 -23.73 -12.45 46.02
C LYS A 591 -22.66 -13.30 46.73
N ARG A 592 -21.43 -13.33 46.20
CA ARG A 592 -20.26 -13.94 46.86
C ARG A 592 -19.82 -13.10 48.08
N GLU A 593 -19.92 -11.78 48.03
CA GLU A 593 -19.64 -10.90 49.18
C GLU A 593 -20.67 -11.07 50.30
N GLU A 594 -21.96 -11.11 49.98
CA GLU A 594 -23.03 -11.41 50.93
C GLU A 594 -22.88 -12.79 51.55
N ALA A 595 -22.43 -13.79 50.78
CA ALA A 595 -22.12 -15.12 51.31
C ALA A 595 -20.95 -15.07 52.30
N ARG A 596 -19.87 -14.34 51.99
CA ARG A 596 -18.75 -14.11 52.92
C ARG A 596 -19.19 -13.37 54.19
N LYS A 597 -20.04 -12.34 54.07
CA LYS A 597 -20.60 -11.61 55.22
C LYS A 597 -21.46 -12.51 56.10
N ARG A 598 -22.41 -13.26 55.53
CA ARG A 598 -23.27 -14.19 56.29
C ARG A 598 -22.50 -15.33 56.96
N ASP A 599 -21.42 -15.83 56.35
CA ASP A 599 -20.52 -16.80 56.99
C ASP A 599 -19.70 -16.19 58.14
N ALA A 600 -19.17 -14.96 57.96
CA ALA A 600 -18.50 -14.22 59.02
C ALA A 600 -19.43 -13.88 60.19
N GLU A 601 -20.66 -13.45 59.92
CA GLU A 601 -21.73 -13.22 60.90
C GLU A 601 -22.09 -14.51 61.65
N SER A 602 -22.24 -15.64 60.94
CA SER A 602 -22.51 -16.94 61.55
C SER A 602 -21.36 -17.39 62.46
N ARG A 603 -20.11 -17.18 62.04
CA ARG A 603 -18.91 -17.45 62.85
C ARG A 603 -18.82 -16.54 64.07
N LEU A 604 -19.13 -15.25 63.93
CA LEU A 604 -19.21 -14.31 65.04
C LEU A 604 -20.30 -14.71 66.05
N GLU A 605 -21.47 -15.15 65.58
CA GLU A 605 -22.56 -15.61 66.45
C GLU A 605 -22.21 -16.92 67.18
N VAL A 606 -21.50 -17.85 66.53
CA VAL A 606 -20.94 -19.03 67.22
C VAL A 606 -19.92 -18.62 68.29
N LEU A 607 -19.00 -17.70 67.99
CA LEU A 607 -18.04 -17.17 68.98
C LEU A 607 -18.71 -16.41 70.12
N ARG A 608 -19.83 -15.73 69.85
CA ARG A 608 -20.66 -15.01 70.82
C ARG A 608 -21.33 -15.98 71.80
N ASN A 609 -21.93 -17.05 71.28
CA ASN A 609 -22.52 -18.12 72.09
C ASN A 609 -21.46 -18.88 72.92
N VAL A 610 -20.29 -19.19 72.34
CA VAL A 610 -19.16 -19.82 73.07
C VAL A 610 -18.61 -18.92 74.18
N ARG A 611 -18.72 -17.59 74.05
CA ARG A 611 -18.36 -16.61 75.10
C ARG A 611 -19.50 -16.27 76.07
N GLY A 612 -20.66 -16.94 75.98
CA GLY A 612 -21.79 -16.74 76.90
C GLY A 612 -22.47 -15.37 76.79
N LEU A 613 -22.24 -14.62 75.71
CA LEU A 613 -22.90 -13.33 75.49
C LEU A 613 -24.23 -13.53 74.76
N ALA A 614 -25.31 -12.96 75.29
CA ALA A 614 -26.65 -13.15 74.73
C ALA A 614 -26.74 -12.68 73.25
N PRO A 615 -27.44 -13.44 72.37
CA PRO A 615 -27.71 -13.05 70.99
C PRO A 615 -28.35 -11.66 70.87
N LEU A 616 -28.04 -10.93 69.79
CA LEU A 616 -28.73 -9.67 69.50
C LEU A 616 -30.16 -9.95 69.03
N LYS A 617 -31.13 -9.59 69.89
CA LYS A 617 -32.57 -9.65 69.58
C LYS A 617 -32.86 -8.79 68.35
N ARG A 618 -33.22 -9.42 67.22
CA ARG A 618 -33.58 -8.71 65.98
C ARG A 618 -34.70 -7.71 66.26
N ALA A 619 -34.51 -6.46 65.84
CA ALA A 619 -35.60 -5.50 65.77
C ALA A 619 -36.57 -5.90 64.65
N SER A 620 -37.88 -5.81 64.92
CA SER A 620 -38.92 -5.99 63.91
C SER A 620 -39.24 -4.64 63.25
N PRO A 621 -39.45 -4.56 61.92
CA PRO A 621 -39.56 -3.28 61.20
C PRO A 621 -40.97 -2.67 61.29
N GLU A 622 -41.46 -2.38 62.51
CA GLU A 622 -42.79 -1.79 62.77
C GLU A 622 -42.75 -0.62 63.77
N ALA A 623 -41.78 0.29 63.63
CA ALA A 623 -41.81 1.60 64.30
C ALA A 623 -40.90 2.62 63.58
N GLU A 624 -41.45 3.33 62.58
CA GLU A 624 -41.20 4.76 62.31
C GLU A 624 -41.99 5.22 61.07
N LYS A 625 -43.24 5.58 61.29
CA LYS A 625 -44.03 6.45 60.40
C LYS A 625 -44.54 7.63 61.22
N GLY A 626 -44.27 8.83 60.75
CA GLY A 626 -44.86 10.07 61.28
C GLY A 626 -43.90 10.94 62.08
N LYS A 627 -43.25 11.87 61.37
CA LYS A 627 -43.45 13.32 61.59
C LYS A 627 -42.77 14.14 60.50
N ASP A 628 -43.56 14.61 59.55
CA ASP A 628 -43.32 15.92 58.97
C ASP A 628 -43.70 16.97 60.03
N GLU A 629 -42.87 18.01 60.23
CA GLU A 629 -43.34 19.40 60.41
C GLU A 629 -42.16 20.41 60.43
N ALA A 630 -41.91 20.97 59.24
CA ALA A 630 -42.01 22.41 58.98
C ALA A 630 -41.04 23.45 59.64
N VAL A 631 -40.26 24.10 58.75
CA VAL A 631 -39.78 25.51 58.73
C VAL A 631 -38.69 26.01 59.70
N VAL A 632 -37.73 26.76 59.12
CA VAL A 632 -37.30 28.16 59.41
C VAL A 632 -35.75 28.32 59.36
N ALA A 633 -35.27 29.18 58.43
CA ALA A 633 -33.97 29.88 58.43
C ALA A 633 -32.65 29.06 58.36
N ALA A 634 -31.51 29.63 57.93
CA ALA A 634 -31.28 30.71 56.95
C ALA A 634 -29.78 30.76 56.54
N ASP A 635 -29.53 31.46 55.43
CA ASP A 635 -28.36 32.32 55.17
C ASP A 635 -26.94 31.79 54.88
N VAL A 636 -26.34 32.47 53.89
CA VAL A 636 -24.95 32.97 53.84
C VAL A 636 -23.83 31.91 53.87
N VAL A 637 -23.26 31.52 52.73
CA VAL A 637 -22.31 32.29 51.89
C VAL A 637 -21.09 32.83 52.67
N LYS A 638 -19.91 32.20 52.52
CA LYS A 638 -18.85 32.81 51.68
C LYS A 638 -17.69 31.86 51.34
N SER A 639 -17.04 32.17 50.24
CA SER A 639 -15.84 31.54 49.71
C SER A 639 -14.56 31.97 50.45
N THR A 640 -13.44 31.35 50.03
CA THR A 640 -12.07 31.89 50.01
C THR A 640 -11.31 32.15 51.33
N ALA A 641 -10.36 31.24 51.59
CA ALA A 641 -8.91 31.52 51.63
C ALA A 641 -8.34 32.28 52.87
N VAL A 642 -7.03 32.31 53.18
CA VAL A 642 -5.82 31.85 52.46
C VAL A 642 -4.62 31.64 53.45
N VAL A 643 -3.51 31.03 53.00
CA VAL A 643 -2.11 31.20 53.50
C VAL A 643 -1.62 30.48 54.81
N VAL A 644 -0.80 29.44 54.60
CA VAL A 644 0.64 29.29 55.01
C VAL A 644 1.09 28.70 56.38
N GLU A 645 2.16 27.89 56.24
CA GLU A 645 3.24 27.42 57.15
C GLU A 645 3.04 26.43 58.33
N SER A 646 3.73 25.28 58.16
CA SER A 646 4.57 24.52 59.10
C SER A 646 4.29 24.48 60.61
N VAL A 647 4.27 23.26 61.16
CA VAL A 647 5.37 22.70 62.00
C VAL A 647 5.17 21.18 62.19
N GLU A 648 6.25 20.45 62.48
CA GLU A 648 6.24 18.99 62.73
C GLU A 648 5.66 18.63 64.11
N SER A 649 4.88 17.55 64.24
CA SER A 649 4.86 16.72 65.47
C SER A 649 4.20 15.34 65.29
N GLU A 650 4.99 14.29 65.56
CA GLU A 650 4.71 13.04 66.29
C GLU A 650 3.40 12.22 66.07
N GLU A 651 3.59 10.94 65.74
CA GLU A 651 2.57 9.88 65.84
C GLU A 651 2.29 9.44 67.30
N PRO A 652 1.04 9.12 67.66
CA PRO A 652 0.72 8.14 68.69
C PRO A 652 0.60 6.72 68.07
N LYS A 653 1.60 5.87 68.33
CA LYS A 653 1.76 4.54 67.72
C LYS A 653 0.65 3.53 68.08
N THR A 654 0.13 2.86 67.06
CA THR A 654 -0.36 1.46 67.14
C THR A 654 0.13 0.71 65.90
N GLY A 655 0.55 -0.55 65.93
CA GLY A 655 0.59 -1.49 67.05
C GLY A 655 1.01 -2.90 66.56
N HIS A 656 1.93 -2.96 65.59
CA HIS A 656 2.32 -4.19 64.89
C HIS A 656 3.80 -4.53 65.13
N ILE A 657 4.08 -5.82 65.33
CA ILE A 657 5.40 -6.35 65.69
C ILE A 657 6.08 -6.88 64.42
N ASN A 658 7.17 -6.23 63.99
CA ASN A 658 7.94 -6.65 62.82
C ASN A 658 9.01 -7.69 63.21
N LEU A 659 8.70 -8.96 62.98
CA LEU A 659 9.56 -10.13 63.30
C LEU A 659 10.90 -10.22 62.52
N PHE A 660 11.33 -9.16 61.84
CA PHE A 660 12.55 -9.11 61.03
C PHE A 660 13.48 -7.90 61.33
N GLU A 661 13.13 -7.04 62.29
CA GLU A 661 14.08 -6.05 62.82
C GLU A 661 15.10 -6.75 63.73
N GLY A 662 16.29 -7.05 63.20
CA GLY A 662 17.38 -7.60 64.02
C GLY A 662 18.58 -8.20 63.27
N ILE A 663 18.46 -8.54 61.98
CA ILE A 663 19.52 -9.24 61.25
C ILE A 663 20.38 -8.24 60.44
N ARG A 664 21.33 -7.59 61.12
CA ARG A 664 22.46 -6.89 60.47
C ARG A 664 23.64 -7.85 60.39
N ILE A 665 23.94 -8.35 59.19
CA ILE A 665 25.11 -9.23 58.96
C ILE A 665 25.84 -8.74 57.70
N PHE A 666 27.08 -8.26 57.89
CA PHE A 666 28.04 -7.73 56.90
C PHE A 666 27.80 -6.32 56.29
N ASP A 667 28.10 -5.30 57.09
CA ASP A 667 29.11 -4.27 56.75
C ASP A 667 30.47 -4.75 57.35
N PRO A 668 31.68 -4.17 57.08
CA PRO A 668 32.05 -2.87 56.45
C PRO A 668 32.90 -3.08 55.14
N ILE A 669 33.80 -2.24 54.60
CA ILE A 669 34.65 -1.11 55.07
C ILE A 669 34.97 -0.14 53.91
N GLU A 670 35.18 1.15 54.20
CA GLU A 670 35.73 2.14 53.27
C GLU A 670 37.23 1.95 52.97
N ILE A 671 37.66 2.14 51.71
CA ILE A 671 39.07 2.33 51.32
C ILE A 671 39.18 3.52 50.35
N LYS A 672 40.26 4.31 50.47
CA LYS A 672 40.46 5.59 49.76
C LYS A 672 41.03 5.44 48.34
N LYS A 673 40.83 6.51 47.55
CA LYS A 673 41.17 6.70 46.12
C LYS A 673 42.60 6.32 45.70
N ASN A 674 42.75 5.98 44.42
CA ASN A 674 43.89 6.37 43.58
C ASN A 674 43.48 6.35 42.09
N ASP A 675 44.12 7.17 41.26
CA ASP A 675 43.67 7.46 39.88
C ASP A 675 44.31 6.57 38.79
N LYS A 676 43.49 6.09 37.83
CA LYS A 676 43.78 6.08 36.36
C LYS A 676 42.60 5.48 35.55
N PRO A 677 42.49 5.78 34.24
CA PRO A 677 41.26 5.54 33.48
C PRO A 677 41.16 4.11 32.91
N ALA A 678 40.11 3.38 33.30
CA ALA A 678 39.70 2.12 32.66
C ALA A 678 38.18 1.87 32.66
N ASP A 679 37.38 2.64 33.42
CA ASP A 679 36.01 2.26 33.80
C ASP A 679 34.94 2.40 32.71
N GLU A 680 35.14 3.24 31.68
CA GLU A 680 34.10 3.46 30.67
C GLU A 680 33.76 2.20 29.86
N GLU A 681 34.73 1.33 29.58
CA GLU A 681 34.48 0.15 28.76
C GLU A 681 33.74 -0.95 29.53
N ASP A 682 34.08 -1.19 30.81
CA ASP A 682 33.35 -2.16 31.62
C ASP A 682 31.93 -1.66 31.99
N GLN A 683 31.74 -0.34 32.16
CA GLN A 683 30.40 0.24 32.27
C GLN A 683 29.58 0.04 30.98
N ARG A 684 30.16 0.25 29.79
CA ARG A 684 29.50 -0.05 28.50
C ARG A 684 29.18 -1.55 28.38
N ARG A 685 30.11 -2.44 28.71
CA ARG A 685 29.91 -3.91 28.69
C ARG A 685 28.83 -4.36 29.69
N LYS A 686 28.76 -3.77 30.88
CA LYS A 686 27.68 -3.99 31.87
C LYS A 686 26.34 -3.46 31.37
N LYS A 687 26.29 -2.28 30.74
CA LYS A 687 25.07 -1.72 30.13
C LYS A 687 24.53 -2.63 29.03
N MET A 688 25.38 -3.03 28.07
CA MET A 688 25.00 -3.96 26.99
C MET A 688 24.50 -5.32 27.52
N ARG A 689 25.12 -5.89 28.56
CA ARG A 689 24.62 -7.10 29.22
C ARG A 689 23.24 -6.90 29.88
N LYS A 690 23.00 -5.73 30.48
CA LYS A 690 21.72 -5.40 31.13
C LYS A 690 20.60 -5.17 30.12
N GLU A 691 20.92 -4.55 28.99
CA GLU A 691 20.01 -4.35 27.85
C GLU A 691 19.71 -5.69 27.15
N ALA A 692 20.72 -6.50 26.81
CA ALA A 692 20.51 -7.82 26.21
C ALA A 692 19.66 -8.76 27.11
N ALA A 693 19.85 -8.70 28.43
CA ALA A 693 19.01 -9.43 29.39
C ALA A 693 17.57 -8.89 29.47
N ALA A 694 17.35 -7.61 29.18
CA ALA A 694 16.01 -7.04 29.04
C ALA A 694 15.35 -7.48 27.72
N THR A 695 16.08 -7.46 26.59
CA THR A 695 15.58 -7.92 25.28
C THR A 695 15.24 -9.42 25.30
N ALA A 696 16.07 -10.25 25.96
CA ALA A 696 15.78 -11.68 26.14
C ALA A 696 14.56 -11.93 27.05
N ARG A 697 14.34 -11.08 28.08
CA ARG A 697 13.11 -11.13 28.89
C ARG A 697 11.88 -10.65 28.12
N ALA A 698 12.03 -9.66 27.25
CA ALA A 698 10.97 -9.22 26.35
C ALA A 698 10.59 -10.34 25.40
N SER A 699 11.53 -10.93 24.66
CA SER A 699 11.23 -12.03 23.73
C SER A 699 10.71 -13.30 24.41
N ALA A 700 11.16 -13.61 25.63
CA ALA A 700 10.58 -14.70 26.43
C ALA A 700 9.13 -14.41 26.86
N LYS A 701 8.80 -13.17 27.22
CA LYS A 701 7.42 -12.74 27.53
C LYS A 701 6.53 -12.74 26.28
N ASP A 702 7.11 -12.38 25.13
CA ASP A 702 6.48 -12.41 23.81
C ASP A 702 6.26 -13.85 23.31
N ALA A 703 7.15 -14.78 23.65
CA ALA A 703 6.98 -16.21 23.38
C ALA A 703 5.88 -16.81 24.28
N ALA A 704 5.87 -16.46 25.58
CA ALA A 704 4.80 -16.84 26.49
C ALA A 704 3.43 -16.29 26.04
N ALA A 705 3.36 -15.05 25.56
CA ALA A 705 2.13 -14.46 25.01
C ALA A 705 1.64 -15.09 23.69
N ARG A 706 2.46 -15.92 23.02
CA ARG A 706 2.07 -16.73 21.86
C ARG A 706 1.69 -18.18 22.22
N ALA A 707 1.94 -18.60 23.46
CA ALA A 707 1.50 -19.89 24.00
C ALA A 707 0.18 -19.68 24.77
N GLY A 708 -0.94 -19.80 24.05
CA GLY A 708 -2.28 -19.67 24.62
C GLY A 708 -2.64 -20.78 25.61
N ASP A 709 -3.69 -20.54 26.40
CA ASP A 709 -4.22 -21.48 27.38
C ASP A 709 -4.86 -22.70 26.67
N PRO A 710 -4.66 -23.96 27.13
CA PRO A 710 -5.03 -25.14 26.34
C PRO A 710 -6.52 -25.30 25.97
N ASP A 711 -7.43 -24.60 26.65
CA ASP A 711 -8.87 -24.67 26.39
C ASP A 711 -9.35 -23.81 25.18
N GLU A 712 -8.53 -22.89 24.65
CA GLU A 712 -8.94 -22.01 23.53
C GLU A 712 -8.85 -22.68 22.13
N GLU A 713 -8.11 -23.79 21.96
CA GLU A 713 -8.01 -24.48 20.65
C GLU A 713 -9.37 -25.00 20.13
N LYS A 714 -10.35 -25.16 21.03
CA LYS A 714 -11.69 -25.68 20.72
C LYS A 714 -12.53 -24.79 19.79
N TYR A 715 -12.19 -23.51 19.61
CA TYR A 715 -13.03 -22.53 18.90
C TYR A 715 -12.36 -21.83 17.71
N ARG A 716 -11.15 -22.21 17.30
CA ARG A 716 -10.50 -21.67 16.08
C ARG A 716 -11.07 -22.28 14.81
N LEU A 717 -12.23 -21.77 14.37
CA LEU A 717 -12.94 -22.28 13.19
C LEU A 717 -12.27 -21.88 11.86
N GLY A 718 -11.40 -22.74 11.35
CA GLY A 718 -10.78 -22.64 10.02
C GLY A 718 -10.77 -23.99 9.31
N TYR A 719 -11.68 -24.21 8.36
CA TYR A 719 -11.82 -25.49 7.65
C TYR A 719 -10.65 -25.72 6.68
N GLY A 720 -9.59 -26.37 7.16
CA GLY A 720 -8.36 -26.64 6.36
C GLY A 720 -7.83 -28.09 6.41
N VAL A 721 -8.10 -28.86 7.46
CA VAL A 721 -7.63 -30.26 7.60
C VAL A 721 -8.73 -31.15 8.16
N ALA A 722 -9.25 -32.06 7.33
CA ALA A 722 -10.17 -33.11 7.77
C ALA A 722 -9.79 -34.44 7.08
N GLY A 723 -9.32 -35.41 7.87
CA GLY A 723 -8.93 -36.73 7.38
C GLY A 723 -10.12 -37.63 7.00
N LYS A 724 -9.80 -38.81 6.42
CA LYS A 724 -10.79 -39.85 6.10
C LYS A 724 -11.62 -40.23 7.33
N GLY A 725 -12.96 -40.15 7.22
CA GLY A 725 -13.89 -40.84 8.14
C GLY A 725 -15.09 -40.05 8.65
N VAL A 726 -15.10 -38.72 8.57
CA VAL A 726 -16.20 -37.91 9.16
C VAL A 726 -17.39 -37.79 8.20
N LYS A 727 -18.60 -38.12 8.67
CA LYS A 727 -19.85 -37.99 7.88
C LYS A 727 -20.20 -36.50 7.68
N ARG A 728 -20.67 -36.14 6.47
CA ARG A 728 -21.04 -34.76 6.12
C ARG A 728 -22.23 -34.24 6.96
N PRO A 729 -22.30 -32.93 7.24
CA PRO A 729 -23.48 -32.31 7.84
C PRO A 729 -24.74 -32.48 6.98
N TRP A 730 -25.90 -32.63 7.63
CA TRP A 730 -27.19 -32.98 7.01
C TRP A 730 -27.71 -31.97 5.95
N TYR A 731 -27.22 -30.74 5.96
CA TYR A 731 -27.56 -29.70 4.98
C TYR A 731 -26.62 -29.70 3.74
N LEU A 732 -25.62 -30.59 3.71
CA LEU A 732 -24.70 -30.84 2.59
C LEU A 732 -24.84 -32.27 2.02
N GLU A 733 -25.86 -33.01 2.48
CA GLU A 733 -26.21 -34.36 2.02
C GLU A 733 -27.28 -34.21 0.92
N LYS A 734 -26.88 -34.31 -0.35
CA LYS A 734 -27.84 -34.29 -1.48
C LYS A 734 -28.83 -35.44 -1.32
N ARG A 735 -30.12 -35.15 -1.44
CA ARG A 735 -31.13 -36.17 -1.72
C ARG A 735 -31.01 -36.54 -3.19
N ASN A 736 -31.07 -37.83 -3.49
CA ASN A 736 -31.29 -38.33 -4.84
C ASN A 736 -32.80 -38.49 -5.03
N ASP A 737 -33.35 -37.86 -6.06
CA ASP A 737 -34.76 -38.02 -6.43
C ASP A 737 -34.89 -39.22 -7.37
N GLU A 738 -35.05 -40.42 -6.80
CA GLU A 738 -35.44 -41.64 -7.52
C GLU A 738 -36.60 -42.33 -6.79
N ASN A 739 -37.56 -42.85 -7.57
CA ASN A 739 -38.83 -43.44 -7.14
C ASN A 739 -39.80 -42.48 -6.41
N ASP A 740 -40.62 -41.78 -7.20
CA ASP A 740 -42.00 -42.26 -7.32
C ASP A 740 -42.54 -42.01 -8.73
N SER A 741 -43.04 -43.05 -9.40
CA SER A 741 -43.44 -42.99 -10.81
C SER A 741 -44.70 -43.81 -11.07
N VAL A 742 -45.85 -43.13 -11.11
CA VAL A 742 -47.14 -43.71 -11.50
C VAL A 742 -47.78 -42.81 -12.55
N ARG A 743 -48.15 -43.40 -13.71
CA ARG A 743 -48.79 -42.69 -14.82
C ARG A 743 -50.26 -42.38 -14.51
N GLY A 744 -50.72 -41.25 -15.02
CA GLY A 744 -52.11 -40.95 -15.31
C GLY A 744 -52.12 -40.00 -16.51
N GLU A 745 -52.70 -40.42 -17.62
CA GLU A 745 -52.80 -39.65 -18.87
C GLU A 745 -54.22 -39.07 -19.00
N ASP A 746 -54.48 -38.36 -20.10
CA ASP A 746 -55.80 -37.90 -20.60
C ASP A 746 -56.33 -36.50 -20.16
N ASP A 747 -55.83 -35.49 -20.89
CA ASP A 747 -56.58 -34.62 -21.85
C ASP A 747 -57.60 -33.51 -21.45
N ASP A 748 -57.56 -32.47 -22.29
CA ASP A 748 -58.51 -31.42 -22.71
C ASP A 748 -59.26 -30.44 -21.74
N GLY A 749 -59.42 -29.21 -22.24
CA GLY A 749 -60.65 -28.40 -22.16
C GLY A 749 -61.14 -27.81 -20.84
N GLY A 750 -60.99 -26.49 -20.63
CA GLY A 750 -61.86 -25.76 -19.68
C GLY A 750 -61.48 -24.33 -19.32
N CYS A 751 -62.18 -23.33 -19.88
CA CYS A 751 -62.10 -21.93 -19.40
C CYS A 751 -63.19 -21.66 -18.36
N GLY A 752 -62.81 -21.22 -17.16
CA GLY A 752 -63.74 -20.88 -16.07
C GLY A 752 -63.04 -20.13 -14.93
N GLY A 753 -63.69 -19.11 -14.38
CA GLY A 753 -63.10 -18.22 -13.37
C GLY A 753 -63.48 -18.56 -11.92
N TYR A 754 -63.79 -17.49 -11.17
CA TYR A 754 -64.32 -17.45 -9.78
C TYR A 754 -63.34 -17.37 -8.60
N GLU A 755 -63.35 -16.16 -8.02
CA GLU A 755 -63.32 -15.87 -6.57
C GLU A 755 -62.00 -16.00 -5.78
N ALA A 756 -61.35 -14.85 -5.60
CA ALA A 756 -60.43 -14.58 -4.50
C ALA A 756 -61.13 -14.63 -3.13
N LYS A 757 -61.17 -15.81 -2.49
CA LYS A 757 -61.69 -15.98 -1.12
C LYS A 757 -60.79 -15.29 -0.09
N LYS A 758 -61.15 -14.05 0.25
CA LYS A 758 -60.57 -13.25 1.35
C LYS A 758 -60.50 -14.06 2.66
N LYS A 759 -59.33 -14.58 3.00
CA LYS A 759 -59.09 -15.16 4.34
C LYS A 759 -59.07 -14.00 5.35
N LYS A 760 -60.06 -13.96 6.25
CA LYS A 760 -60.18 -12.91 7.28
C LYS A 760 -58.88 -12.79 8.07
N MET A 761 -58.42 -11.56 8.32
CA MET A 761 -57.40 -11.32 9.34
C MET A 761 -57.94 -11.77 10.70
N SER A 762 -57.31 -12.75 11.34
CA SER A 762 -57.47 -12.92 12.79
C SER A 762 -56.75 -11.77 13.49
N GLY A 763 -57.39 -11.12 14.46
CA GLY A 763 -56.79 -10.04 15.23
C GLY A 763 -55.44 -10.44 15.86
N LYS A 764 -54.56 -9.46 16.07
CA LYS A 764 -53.25 -9.68 16.71
C LYS A 764 -53.44 -10.27 18.11
N LYS A 765 -53.07 -11.54 18.29
CA LYS A 765 -53.00 -12.20 19.61
C LYS A 765 -52.16 -11.35 20.57
N SER A 766 -52.57 -11.29 21.83
CA SER A 766 -51.85 -10.56 22.87
C SER A 766 -50.50 -11.21 23.20
N LEU A 767 -49.58 -10.41 23.74
CA LEU A 767 -48.27 -10.91 24.19
C LEU A 767 -48.40 -12.00 25.28
N LYS A 768 -49.50 -11.99 26.05
CA LYS A 768 -49.80 -13.00 27.07
C LYS A 768 -50.19 -14.34 26.44
N GLU A 769 -51.10 -14.33 25.46
CA GLU A 769 -51.46 -15.52 24.69
C GLU A 769 -50.25 -16.12 23.97
N LEU A 770 -49.36 -15.30 23.40
CA LEU A 770 -48.14 -15.79 22.74
C LEU A 770 -47.16 -16.46 23.72
N ARG A 771 -47.10 -16.01 24.98
CA ARG A 771 -46.32 -16.67 26.05
C ARG A 771 -46.95 -18.00 26.47
N GLU A 772 -48.27 -18.04 26.62
CA GLU A 772 -48.99 -19.29 26.92
C GLU A 772 -48.95 -20.29 25.76
N GLU A 773 -48.97 -19.83 24.52
CA GLU A 773 -48.83 -20.67 23.32
C GLU A 773 -47.41 -21.22 23.18
N ARG A 774 -46.37 -20.44 23.51
CA ARG A 774 -44.99 -20.95 23.64
C ARG A 774 -44.92 -22.03 24.72
N LEU A 775 -45.42 -21.78 25.93
CA LEU A 775 -45.42 -22.75 27.03
C LEU A 775 -46.20 -24.04 26.71
N LYS A 776 -47.24 -23.96 25.88
CA LYS A 776 -47.97 -25.14 25.36
C LYS A 776 -47.13 -25.92 24.34
N ARG A 777 -46.42 -25.24 23.43
CA ARG A 777 -45.50 -25.88 22.46
C ARG A 777 -44.32 -26.55 23.17
N GLU A 778 -43.63 -25.84 24.06
CA GLU A 778 -42.53 -26.38 24.88
C GLU A 778 -42.97 -27.61 25.69
N ARG A 779 -44.20 -27.63 26.23
CA ARG A 779 -44.73 -28.79 26.95
C ARG A 779 -44.95 -30.00 26.05
N VAL A 780 -45.53 -29.82 24.86
CA VAL A 780 -45.74 -30.89 23.86
C VAL A 780 -44.40 -31.41 23.31
N GLU A 781 -43.42 -30.53 23.12
CA GLU A 781 -42.07 -30.88 22.67
C GLU A 781 -41.34 -31.71 23.74
N LYS A 782 -41.43 -31.29 25.01
CA LYS A 782 -40.88 -32.01 26.17
C LYS A 782 -41.60 -33.34 26.45
N GLU A 783 -42.86 -33.49 26.05
CA GLU A 783 -43.55 -34.79 26.02
C GLU A 783 -43.06 -35.69 24.88
N ARG A 784 -42.74 -35.13 23.70
CA ARG A 784 -42.09 -35.88 22.61
C ARG A 784 -40.69 -36.35 22.99
N GLU A 785 -39.89 -35.50 23.64
CA GLU A 785 -38.59 -35.88 24.22
C GLU A 785 -38.73 -37.05 25.20
N ARG A 786 -39.69 -36.97 26.14
CA ARG A 786 -39.98 -38.06 27.08
C ARG A 786 -40.40 -39.35 26.38
N ALA A 787 -41.25 -39.26 25.35
CA ALA A 787 -41.67 -40.42 24.56
C ALA A 787 -40.50 -41.05 23.77
N LEU A 788 -39.56 -40.24 23.28
CA LEU A 788 -38.32 -40.69 22.64
C LEU A 788 -37.39 -41.37 23.65
N PHE A 789 -37.16 -40.76 24.82
CA PHE A 789 -36.38 -41.37 25.91
C PHE A 789 -36.97 -42.71 26.38
N MET A 790 -38.30 -42.83 26.50
CA MET A 790 -38.96 -44.09 26.85
C MET A 790 -38.75 -45.16 25.75
N LYS A 791 -38.85 -44.80 24.46
CA LYS A 791 -38.51 -45.69 23.35
C LYS A 791 -37.03 -46.09 23.31
N GLN A 792 -36.13 -45.20 23.73
CA GLN A 792 -34.69 -45.46 23.81
C GLN A 792 -34.36 -46.40 24.98
N SER A 793 -34.99 -46.18 26.15
CA SER A 793 -34.90 -47.07 27.31
C SER A 793 -35.43 -48.48 27.00
N GLN A 794 -36.51 -48.60 26.23
CA GLN A 794 -37.04 -49.90 25.77
C GLN A 794 -36.10 -50.63 24.79
N ARG A 795 -35.19 -49.93 24.11
CA ARG A 795 -34.18 -50.53 23.21
C ARG A 795 -32.87 -50.91 23.91
N ALA A 796 -32.63 -50.42 25.13
CA ALA A 796 -31.41 -50.72 25.90
C ALA A 796 -31.62 -51.82 26.97
N GLY A 797 -32.87 -52.20 27.27
CA GLY A 797 -33.21 -53.17 28.31
C GLY A 797 -33.11 -54.66 27.90
N GLY A 798 -31.99 -55.07 27.29
CA GLY A 798 -31.76 -56.46 26.86
C GLY A 798 -30.83 -57.24 27.81
N PHE A 799 -31.31 -58.39 28.30
CA PHE A 799 -30.60 -59.38 29.12
C PHE A 799 -30.04 -58.95 30.49
N SER A 800 -30.67 -59.44 31.56
CA SER A 800 -30.10 -60.60 32.29
C SER A 800 -31.07 -61.15 33.35
N ARG A 801 -31.48 -62.41 33.22
CA ARG A 801 -31.30 -63.47 34.24
C ARG A 801 -32.00 -64.80 33.86
N ARG A 802 -31.17 -65.82 33.62
CA ARG A 802 -31.49 -67.23 33.30
C ARG A 802 -32.11 -67.45 31.93
#